data_AF-A0A4Y2GH17-F1
#
_entry.id   AF-A0A4Y2GH17-F1
#
_cell.length_a   1.000
_cell.length_b   1.000
_cell.length_c   1.000
_cell.angle_alpha   90.00
_cell.angle_beta   90.00
_cell.angle_gamma   90.00
#
_symmetry.space_group_name_H-M   'P 1'
#
loop_
_entity.id
_entity.type
_entity.pdbx_description
1 polymer ?
#
loop_
_entity_poly.entity_id
_entity_poly.type
_entity_poly.pdbx_seq_one_letter_code
_entity_poly.pdbx_strand_id
1 'polypeptide(L)'
;MQEIGKLKDYEITVVPTTMEKYVTFSLSKRYHKFKVSLNFIDSFQFLSTSLEKLVQNLTPDKFNILNENFPHHNMSLLLRKGVYPYEYMDSHQKFEEERLPSIDSFESTLTGSGISDEDYRHAQTVWNYFNLKNMGEYHDLYVKCDVLQLADVFENFRKLCQHYYGLDCVHLFTAPGLAWQSSLKMTDQPLELFTDINMHMFVEKGIRGGISVITKRFSQANNKYLPNFDASKNIKHIIYLDCNNLYGASMVESLPYGGFEWISADVTLNWIQSIPQDSSEGYIFEVDLKYPEELHDLHNDYPLAPEKMDIKFEDLSEFSKAVLNGMKYTPSTKLVPNLKDKKNYITYYKNLQFYLKQGLKLEKVHKILKFQQKPWLKKYIMFNTEQRKNSKSAFEKDFFKLMNNSVYGKTMENIRNRVDVQLVNDEKKAQKLVAAPTFKRFKIFDNELVGVERVKKCLTLDKPIYVGFVILELSKLIMYNFHYNVMKKEYGDKAELLFTDTDSLTYEVETEDIYEDMSRHMDIYDTSDYPRDHFLFSESNKKKIGCFKDELHSKPIYEFIGLRPKMYSIKSERGEKKTAKGVARSVVERNVRHEDYRRCREELKSTREIQHRIQSENHKLKTVKVNKIALCAFDDKRYLLDDNVHTLAHGHYKI
;
A
#
# COMPACT_ATOMS: atom_id res chain seq x y z
N MET A 1 0.78 -22.24 -18.25
CA MET A 1 0.53 -21.28 -19.34
C MET A 1 1.06 -21.78 -20.68
N GLN A 2 2.31 -22.25 -20.78
CA GLN A 2 2.91 -22.80 -22.01
C GLN A 2 2.01 -23.78 -22.77
N GLU A 3 1.40 -24.73 -22.06
CA GLU A 3 0.48 -25.73 -22.64
C GLU A 3 -0.70 -25.16 -23.45
N ILE A 4 -1.10 -23.91 -23.20
CA ILE A 4 -2.15 -23.23 -23.98
C ILE A 4 -1.71 -23.03 -25.44
N GLY A 5 -0.40 -22.95 -25.72
CA GLY A 5 0.14 -22.87 -27.08
C GLY A 5 -0.28 -24.06 -27.97
N LYS A 6 -0.57 -25.22 -27.36
CA LYS A 6 -1.04 -26.42 -28.07
C LYS A 6 -2.51 -26.30 -28.53
N LEU A 7 -3.28 -25.37 -27.97
CA LEU A 7 -4.70 -25.17 -28.28
C LEU A 7 -4.90 -24.29 -29.53
N LYS A 8 -4.56 -24.81 -30.71
CA LYS A 8 -4.57 -24.04 -31.98
C LYS A 8 -5.94 -23.50 -32.40
N ASP A 9 -7.01 -24.20 -32.03
CA ASP A 9 -8.40 -23.82 -32.36
C ASP A 9 -9.00 -22.74 -31.45
N TYR A 10 -8.28 -22.35 -30.40
CA TYR A 10 -8.78 -21.41 -29.40
C TYR A 10 -8.18 -20.03 -29.62
N GLU A 11 -9.03 -19.01 -29.51
CA GLU A 11 -8.61 -17.62 -29.40
C GLU A 11 -8.18 -17.35 -27.95
N ILE A 12 -6.91 -16.97 -27.78
CA ILE A 12 -6.34 -16.64 -26.48
C ILE A 12 -6.40 -15.12 -26.29
N THR A 13 -7.06 -14.66 -25.24
CA THR A 13 -7.05 -13.25 -24.83
C THR A 13 -6.48 -13.12 -23.43
N VAL A 14 -5.79 -12.01 -23.16
CA VAL A 14 -5.19 -11.74 -21.85
C VAL A 14 -5.46 -10.31 -21.41
N VAL A 15 -5.54 -10.10 -20.11
CA VAL A 15 -5.43 -8.78 -19.48
C VAL A 15 -4.05 -8.70 -18.83
N PRO A 16 -3.03 -8.20 -19.54
CA PRO A 16 -1.65 -8.32 -19.10
C PRO A 16 -1.25 -7.23 -18.10
N THR A 17 -0.45 -7.62 -17.11
CA THR A 17 0.38 -6.69 -16.33
C THR A 17 1.79 -6.61 -16.91
N THR A 18 2.32 -7.76 -17.35
CA THR A 18 3.60 -7.89 -18.06
C THR A 18 3.47 -9.02 -19.10
N MET A 19 4.53 -9.28 -19.88
CA MET A 19 4.57 -10.49 -20.71
C MET A 19 4.56 -11.80 -19.90
N GLU A 20 4.84 -11.77 -18.59
CA GLU A 20 4.89 -12.95 -17.71
C GLU A 20 3.68 -13.07 -16.77
N LYS A 21 2.90 -11.99 -16.60
CA LYS A 21 1.85 -11.90 -15.59
C LYS A 21 0.59 -11.31 -16.16
N TYR A 22 -0.53 -11.98 -15.93
CA TYR A 22 -1.85 -11.61 -16.42
C TYR A 22 -2.82 -11.51 -15.23
N VAL A 23 -3.69 -10.50 -15.24
CA VAL A 23 -4.80 -10.40 -14.28
C VAL A 23 -5.82 -11.49 -14.54
N THR A 24 -6.07 -11.77 -15.83
CA THR A 24 -6.93 -12.85 -16.31
C THR A 24 -6.50 -13.22 -17.72
N PHE A 25 -6.84 -14.43 -18.14
CA PHE A 25 -6.81 -14.86 -19.52
C PHE A 25 -8.05 -15.66 -19.86
N SER A 26 -8.41 -15.66 -21.15
CA SER A 26 -9.57 -16.39 -21.64
C SER A 26 -9.21 -17.25 -22.84
N LEU A 27 -9.88 -18.40 -22.91
CA LEU A 27 -9.84 -19.31 -24.05
C LEU A 27 -11.21 -19.34 -24.69
N SER A 28 -11.29 -18.81 -25.91
CA SER A 28 -12.55 -18.70 -26.64
C SER A 28 -12.57 -19.61 -27.86
N LYS A 29 -13.69 -20.29 -28.10
CA LYS A 29 -13.94 -21.04 -29.34
C LYS A 29 -15.32 -20.68 -29.90
N ARG A 30 -15.41 -20.49 -31.22
CA ARG A 30 -16.67 -20.23 -31.90
C ARG A 30 -17.33 -21.55 -32.28
N TYR A 31 -18.58 -21.73 -31.86
CA TYR A 31 -19.44 -22.86 -32.22
C TYR A 31 -20.65 -22.32 -32.99
N HIS A 32 -20.63 -22.47 -34.33
CA HIS A 32 -21.67 -21.92 -35.22
C HIS A 32 -21.95 -20.43 -34.95
N LYS A 33 -23.12 -20.10 -34.37
CA LYS A 33 -23.58 -18.73 -34.07
C LYS A 33 -23.10 -18.19 -32.72
N PHE A 34 -22.49 -19.02 -31.87
CA PHE A 34 -22.11 -18.65 -30.50
C PHE A 34 -20.60 -18.65 -30.31
N LYS A 35 -20.09 -17.76 -29.45
CA LYS A 35 -18.70 -17.77 -28.97
C LYS A 35 -18.73 -18.21 -27.50
N VAL A 36 -18.12 -19.35 -27.19
CA VAL A 36 -17.96 -19.83 -25.82
C VAL A 36 -16.59 -19.41 -25.33
N SER A 37 -16.50 -18.82 -24.14
CA SER A 37 -15.26 -18.36 -23.53
C SER A 37 -15.11 -18.97 -22.13
N LEU A 38 -13.98 -19.62 -21.88
CA LEU A 38 -13.53 -20.01 -20.55
C LEU A 38 -12.64 -18.89 -20.01
N ASN A 39 -13.01 -18.28 -18.89
CA ASN A 39 -12.28 -17.18 -18.28
C ASN A 39 -11.58 -17.67 -17.01
N PHE A 40 -10.26 -17.48 -16.94
CA PHE A 40 -9.46 -17.86 -15.79
C PHE A 40 -9.23 -16.63 -14.92
N ILE A 41 -9.73 -16.68 -13.69
CA ILE A 41 -9.68 -15.59 -12.72
C ILE A 41 -8.78 -16.03 -11.57
N ASP A 42 -7.90 -15.13 -11.15
CA ASP A 42 -7.01 -15.35 -10.02
C ASP A 42 -7.69 -14.91 -8.72
N SER A 43 -8.04 -15.87 -7.85
CA SER A 43 -8.69 -15.62 -6.56
C SER A 43 -7.85 -14.71 -5.66
N PHE A 44 -6.53 -14.71 -5.82
CA PHE A 44 -5.61 -13.86 -5.06
C PHE A 44 -5.77 -12.38 -5.41
N GLN A 45 -6.33 -12.04 -6.58
CA GLN A 45 -6.69 -10.65 -6.94
C GLN A 45 -7.85 -10.09 -6.11
N PHE A 46 -8.60 -10.97 -5.43
CA PHE A 46 -9.66 -10.59 -4.50
C PHE A 46 -9.23 -10.80 -3.05
N LEU A 47 -8.62 -11.95 -2.76
CA LEU A 47 -8.27 -12.42 -1.43
C LEU A 47 -6.74 -12.54 -1.32
N SER A 48 -6.07 -11.40 -1.13
CA SER A 48 -4.61 -11.28 -1.16
C SER A 48 -3.88 -11.80 0.10
N THR A 49 -4.25 -13.01 0.54
CA THR A 49 -3.64 -13.69 1.68
C THR A 49 -3.53 -15.20 1.42
N SER A 50 -2.79 -15.92 2.26
CA SER A 50 -2.62 -17.38 2.14
C SER A 50 -3.93 -18.13 2.35
N LEU A 51 -4.13 -19.25 1.64
CA LEU A 51 -5.28 -20.13 1.82
C LEU A 51 -5.46 -20.57 3.28
N GLU A 52 -4.37 -20.87 3.99
CA GLU A 52 -4.40 -21.21 5.42
C GLU A 52 -5.18 -20.20 6.27
N LYS A 53 -4.82 -18.92 6.15
CA LYS A 53 -5.53 -17.82 6.81
C LYS A 53 -6.98 -17.70 6.35
N LEU A 54 -7.29 -17.97 5.09
CA LEU A 54 -8.67 -17.90 4.59
C LEU A 54 -9.54 -19.01 5.19
N VAL A 55 -9.01 -20.22 5.24
CA VAL A 55 -9.67 -21.40 5.82
C VAL A 55 -9.90 -21.21 7.32
N GLN A 56 -8.90 -20.75 8.07
CA GLN A 56 -9.03 -20.48 9.51
C GLN A 56 -10.08 -19.41 9.86
N ASN A 57 -10.45 -18.55 8.90
CA ASN A 57 -11.46 -17.52 9.10
C ASN A 57 -12.91 -17.99 8.87
N LEU A 58 -13.09 -19.19 8.30
CA LEU A 58 -14.40 -19.78 8.09
C LEU A 58 -14.80 -20.67 9.27
N THR A 59 -16.06 -20.63 9.63
CA THR A 59 -16.64 -21.58 10.58
C THR A 59 -16.91 -22.92 9.90
N PRO A 60 -16.90 -24.06 10.63
CA PRO A 60 -17.09 -25.39 10.04
C PRO A 60 -18.36 -25.55 9.18
N ASP A 61 -19.44 -24.81 9.48
CA ASP A 61 -20.70 -24.81 8.70
C ASP A 61 -20.58 -24.17 7.31
N LYS A 62 -19.43 -23.57 6.98
CA LYS A 62 -19.19 -22.90 5.69
C LYS A 62 -18.47 -23.76 4.66
N PHE A 63 -18.09 -24.98 5.02
CA PHE A 63 -17.32 -25.91 4.19
C PHE A 63 -18.21 -26.95 3.48
N ASN A 64 -19.21 -26.48 2.75
CA ASN A 64 -20.22 -27.35 2.14
C ASN A 64 -19.62 -28.24 1.04
N ILE A 65 -18.81 -27.66 0.16
CA ILE A 65 -18.21 -28.36 -0.98
C ILE A 65 -17.21 -29.41 -0.49
N LEU A 66 -16.40 -29.06 0.52
CA LEU A 66 -15.49 -29.99 1.15
C LEU A 66 -16.25 -31.15 1.83
N ASN A 67 -17.32 -30.87 2.57
CA ASN A 67 -18.15 -31.89 3.24
C ASN A 67 -18.79 -32.86 2.24
N GLU A 68 -19.30 -32.35 1.11
CA GLU A 68 -19.91 -33.19 0.06
C GLU A 68 -18.90 -34.15 -0.58
N ASN A 69 -17.62 -33.78 -0.62
CA ASN A 69 -16.54 -34.57 -1.23
C ASN A 69 -15.84 -35.53 -0.27
N PHE A 70 -16.08 -35.37 1.03
CA PHE A 70 -15.59 -36.25 2.09
C PHE A 70 -16.74 -36.63 3.06
N PRO A 71 -17.83 -37.22 2.55
CA PRO A 71 -18.96 -37.59 3.39
C PRO A 71 -18.50 -38.64 4.41
N HIS A 72 -18.99 -38.54 5.64
CA HIS A 72 -18.69 -39.46 6.75
C HIS A 72 -17.23 -39.44 7.27
N HIS A 73 -16.37 -38.54 6.78
CA HIS A 73 -15.05 -38.35 7.34
C HIS A 73 -15.04 -37.32 8.48
N ASN A 74 -14.03 -37.39 9.34
CA ASN A 74 -13.80 -36.40 10.37
C ASN A 74 -13.30 -35.10 9.75
N MET A 75 -14.24 -34.20 9.48
CA MET A 75 -13.97 -32.91 8.85
C MET A 75 -12.98 -32.05 9.63
N SER A 76 -12.89 -32.17 10.96
CA SER A 76 -11.94 -31.38 11.76
C SER A 76 -10.47 -31.56 11.31
N LEU A 77 -10.14 -32.70 10.68
CA LEU A 77 -8.82 -32.95 10.11
C LEU A 77 -8.57 -32.15 8.82
N LEU A 78 -9.62 -31.74 8.11
CA LEU A 78 -9.58 -31.08 6.81
C LEU A 78 -9.99 -29.59 6.88
N LEU A 79 -10.32 -29.05 8.06
CA LEU A 79 -10.70 -27.64 8.25
C LEU A 79 -9.50 -26.71 8.48
N ARG A 80 -8.30 -27.15 8.10
CA ARG A 80 -7.09 -26.35 8.04
C ARG A 80 -6.31 -26.69 6.78
N LYS A 81 -5.44 -25.78 6.34
CA LYS A 81 -4.54 -26.09 5.22
C LYS A 81 -3.66 -27.29 5.59
N GLY A 82 -3.53 -28.23 4.67
CA GLY A 82 -2.67 -29.40 4.85
C GLY A 82 -1.20 -29.02 5.01
N VAL A 83 -0.42 -29.91 5.61
CA VAL A 83 1.02 -29.76 5.78
C VAL A 83 1.69 -30.49 4.61
N TYR A 84 2.68 -29.89 3.96
CA TYR A 84 3.25 -30.50 2.75
C TYR A 84 4.75 -30.22 2.63
N PRO A 85 5.59 -31.24 2.33
CA PRO A 85 7.03 -31.06 2.25
C PRO A 85 7.42 -30.64 0.81
N TYR A 86 7.20 -29.36 0.47
CA TYR A 86 7.33 -28.86 -0.92
C TYR A 86 8.72 -29.08 -1.51
N GLU A 87 9.76 -28.78 -0.74
CA GLU A 87 11.16 -28.94 -1.15
C GLU A 87 11.59 -30.41 -1.20
N TYR A 88 10.97 -31.27 -0.39
CA TYR A 88 11.20 -32.71 -0.45
C TYR A 88 10.65 -33.29 -1.75
N MET A 89 9.47 -32.87 -2.22
CA MET A 89 8.79 -33.46 -3.38
C MET A 89 9.39 -32.98 -4.72
N ASP A 90 10.66 -33.28 -4.95
CA ASP A 90 11.49 -32.84 -6.07
C ASP A 90 11.55 -33.83 -7.26
N SER A 91 10.96 -35.02 -7.13
CA SER A 91 11.04 -36.08 -8.14
C SER A 91 9.83 -37.01 -8.08
N HIS A 92 9.49 -37.61 -9.23
CA HIS A 92 8.32 -38.50 -9.33
C HIS A 92 8.46 -39.77 -8.49
N GLN A 93 9.69 -40.26 -8.27
CA GLN A 93 9.94 -41.45 -7.46
C GLN A 93 9.47 -41.28 -6.01
N LYS A 94 9.49 -40.04 -5.50
CA LYS A 94 9.07 -39.75 -4.12
C LYS A 94 7.59 -39.97 -3.89
N PHE A 95 6.75 -39.98 -4.93
CA PHE A 95 5.33 -40.32 -4.79
C PHE A 95 5.12 -41.80 -4.40
N GLU A 96 6.05 -42.69 -4.74
CA GLU A 96 5.97 -44.11 -4.41
C GLU A 96 6.45 -44.42 -2.98
N GLU A 97 7.00 -43.43 -2.26
CA GLU A 97 7.49 -43.65 -0.90
C GLU A 97 6.36 -43.96 0.08
N GLU A 98 6.46 -45.10 0.76
CA GLU A 98 5.40 -45.65 1.60
C GLU A 98 5.35 -45.06 3.03
N ARG A 99 6.02 -43.93 3.25
CA ARG A 99 6.08 -43.27 4.56
C ARG A 99 6.16 -41.76 4.42
N LEU A 100 5.63 -41.05 5.42
CA LEU A 100 5.92 -39.63 5.59
C LEU A 100 7.43 -39.41 5.84
N PRO A 101 8.05 -38.42 5.19
CA PRO A 101 9.43 -38.05 5.47
C PRO A 101 9.54 -37.44 6.87
N SER A 102 10.77 -37.38 7.41
CA SER A 102 11.03 -36.75 8.72
C SER A 102 10.63 -35.26 8.73
N ILE A 103 10.38 -34.73 9.93
CA ILE A 103 10.00 -33.31 10.13
C ILE A 103 11.00 -32.33 9.49
N ASP A 104 12.29 -32.66 9.48
CA ASP A 104 13.35 -31.84 8.87
C ASP A 104 13.16 -31.64 7.35
N SER A 105 12.45 -32.57 6.68
CA SER A 105 12.17 -32.48 5.24
C SER A 105 11.05 -31.49 4.89
N PHE A 106 10.43 -30.86 5.89
CA PHE A 106 9.39 -29.84 5.71
C PHE A 106 9.94 -28.41 5.81
N GLU A 107 11.26 -28.23 5.81
CA GLU A 107 11.88 -26.90 5.82
C GLU A 107 11.63 -26.13 4.51
N SER A 108 11.05 -24.94 4.62
CA SER A 108 10.86 -24.09 3.44
C SER A 108 12.00 -23.12 3.23
N THR A 109 12.58 -23.10 2.03
CA THR A 109 13.64 -22.14 1.66
C THR A 109 13.11 -20.69 1.57
N LEU A 110 11.81 -20.52 1.31
CA LEU A 110 11.16 -19.21 1.17
C LEU A 110 10.99 -18.49 2.52
N THR A 111 10.60 -19.21 3.56
CA THR A 111 10.48 -18.69 4.93
C THR A 111 11.78 -18.88 5.72
N GLY A 112 12.60 -19.84 5.30
CA GLY A 112 13.79 -20.37 5.96
C GLY A 112 13.47 -21.03 7.31
N SER A 113 12.28 -21.60 7.44
CA SER A 113 11.80 -22.23 8.67
C SER A 113 11.12 -23.57 8.35
N GLY A 114 11.23 -24.52 9.27
CA GLY A 114 10.44 -25.75 9.27
C GLY A 114 9.00 -25.52 9.73
N ILE A 115 8.29 -26.64 9.85
CA ILE A 115 6.95 -26.71 10.45
C ILE A 115 7.04 -26.96 11.96
N SER A 116 5.95 -26.78 12.69
CA SER A 116 5.90 -27.11 14.11
C SER A 116 5.72 -28.63 14.35
N ASP A 117 6.08 -29.11 15.54
CA ASP A 117 5.79 -30.50 15.95
C ASP A 117 4.29 -30.82 15.92
N GLU A 118 3.44 -29.81 16.15
CA GLU A 118 1.98 -29.96 16.07
C GLU A 118 1.53 -30.18 14.63
N ASP A 119 2.09 -29.42 13.68
CA ASP A 119 1.81 -29.59 12.25
C ASP A 119 2.26 -30.96 11.76
N TYR A 120 3.44 -31.42 12.20
CA TYR A 120 3.93 -32.74 11.83
C TYR A 120 3.07 -33.86 12.43
N ARG A 121 2.68 -33.75 13.70
CA ARG A 121 1.71 -34.68 14.34
C ARG A 121 0.37 -34.69 13.61
N HIS A 122 -0.09 -33.53 13.14
CA HIS A 122 -1.30 -33.43 12.34
C HIS A 122 -1.15 -34.16 10.99
N ALA A 123 -0.03 -33.98 10.29
CA ALA A 123 0.27 -34.71 9.06
C ALA A 123 0.25 -36.24 9.26
N GLN A 124 0.88 -36.74 10.34
CA GLN A 124 0.84 -38.15 10.72
C GLN A 124 -0.58 -38.64 11.03
N THR A 125 -1.38 -37.82 11.71
CA THR A 125 -2.78 -38.14 12.02
C THR A 125 -3.61 -38.27 10.75
N VAL A 126 -3.45 -37.34 9.80
CA VAL A 126 -4.13 -37.38 8.49
C VAL A 126 -3.71 -38.64 7.72
N TRP A 127 -2.40 -38.93 7.66
CA TRP A 127 -1.88 -40.12 6.99
C TRP A 127 -2.52 -41.41 7.50
N ASN A 128 -2.53 -41.58 8.82
CA ASN A 128 -3.09 -42.77 9.46
C ASN A 128 -4.61 -42.85 9.31
N TYR A 129 -5.32 -41.72 9.47
CA TYR A 129 -6.79 -41.69 9.40
C TYR A 129 -7.33 -42.06 8.02
N PHE A 130 -6.68 -41.57 6.96
CA PHE A 130 -7.06 -41.90 5.58
C PHE A 130 -6.43 -43.19 5.05
N ASN A 131 -5.64 -43.89 5.89
CA ASN A 131 -4.93 -45.12 5.53
C ASN A 131 -4.12 -44.97 4.24
N LEU A 132 -3.38 -43.85 4.15
CA LEU A 132 -2.59 -43.51 2.97
C LEU A 132 -1.37 -44.44 2.88
N LYS A 133 -1.14 -44.97 1.70
CA LYS A 133 -0.08 -45.97 1.46
C LYS A 133 1.23 -45.35 1.04
N ASN A 134 1.18 -44.22 0.34
CA ASN A 134 2.36 -43.56 -0.18
C ASN A 134 2.17 -42.04 -0.29
N MET A 135 3.27 -41.34 -0.58
CA MET A 135 3.28 -39.89 -0.74
C MET A 135 2.45 -39.40 -1.94
N GLY A 136 2.18 -40.25 -2.93
CA GLY A 136 1.25 -40.02 -4.03
C GLY A 136 -0.18 -39.81 -3.55
N GLU A 137 -0.70 -40.75 -2.77
CA GLU A 137 -2.04 -40.64 -2.17
C GLU A 137 -2.13 -39.44 -1.20
N TYR A 138 -1.05 -39.14 -0.47
CA TYR A 138 -0.97 -37.93 0.36
C TYR A 138 -0.97 -36.64 -0.45
N HIS A 139 -0.27 -36.61 -1.59
CA HIS A 139 -0.29 -35.48 -2.51
C HIS A 139 -1.68 -35.24 -3.08
N ASP A 140 -2.35 -36.29 -3.55
CA ASP A 140 -3.69 -36.19 -4.13
C ASP A 140 -4.70 -35.68 -3.10
N LEU A 141 -4.64 -36.19 -1.86
CA LEU A 141 -5.47 -35.69 -0.77
C LEU A 141 -5.17 -34.22 -0.48
N TYR A 142 -3.88 -33.85 -0.36
CA TYR A 142 -3.45 -32.48 -0.10
C TYR A 142 -3.99 -31.50 -1.17
N VAL A 143 -3.78 -31.81 -2.46
CA VAL A 143 -4.21 -30.96 -3.58
C VAL A 143 -5.74 -30.90 -3.66
N LYS A 144 -6.43 -32.02 -3.47
CA LYS A 144 -7.90 -32.06 -3.45
C LYS A 144 -8.44 -31.18 -2.33
N CYS A 145 -7.88 -31.26 -1.13
CA CYS A 145 -8.26 -30.39 -0.01
C CYS A 145 -8.03 -28.92 -0.31
N ASP A 146 -6.85 -28.53 -0.84
CA ASP A 146 -6.56 -27.13 -1.18
C ASP A 146 -7.58 -26.56 -2.18
N VAL A 147 -7.97 -27.33 -3.21
CA VAL A 147 -8.96 -26.92 -4.22
C VAL A 147 -10.35 -26.77 -3.62
N LEU A 148 -10.82 -27.75 -2.85
CA LEU A 148 -12.16 -27.73 -2.27
C LEU A 148 -12.29 -26.66 -1.18
N GLN A 149 -11.27 -26.48 -0.35
CA GLN A 149 -11.20 -25.39 0.63
C GLN A 149 -11.26 -24.02 -0.04
N LEU A 150 -10.49 -23.82 -1.12
CA LEU A 150 -10.54 -22.57 -1.86
C LEU A 150 -11.92 -22.35 -2.50
N ALA A 151 -12.57 -23.41 -3.00
CA ALA A 151 -13.92 -23.31 -3.54
C ALA A 151 -14.92 -22.85 -2.47
N ASP A 152 -14.90 -23.44 -1.28
CA ASP A 152 -15.74 -23.01 -0.16
C ASP A 152 -15.45 -21.55 0.24
N VAL A 153 -14.17 -21.19 0.41
CA VAL A 153 -13.76 -19.80 0.68
C VAL A 153 -14.32 -18.83 -0.36
N PHE A 154 -14.20 -19.17 -1.64
CA PHE A 154 -14.58 -18.27 -2.71
C PHE A 154 -16.11 -18.19 -2.87
N GLU A 155 -16.85 -19.29 -2.68
CA GLU A 155 -18.32 -19.28 -2.67
C GLU A 155 -18.87 -18.45 -1.51
N ASN A 156 -18.27 -18.55 -0.32
CA ASN A 156 -18.63 -17.68 0.80
C ASN A 156 -18.32 -16.21 0.50
N PHE A 157 -17.19 -15.93 -0.15
CA PHE A 157 -16.85 -14.58 -0.59
C PHE A 157 -17.84 -14.03 -1.63
N ARG A 158 -18.29 -14.84 -2.59
CA ARG A 158 -19.33 -14.45 -3.57
C ARG A 158 -20.64 -14.08 -2.86
N LYS A 159 -21.10 -14.92 -1.93
CA LYS A 159 -22.30 -14.64 -1.11
C LYS A 159 -22.15 -13.35 -0.31
N LEU A 160 -20.97 -13.11 0.27
CA LEU A 160 -20.66 -11.88 1.00
C LEU A 160 -20.78 -10.64 0.09
N CYS A 161 -20.20 -10.68 -1.11
CA CYS A 161 -20.25 -9.60 -2.08
C CYS A 161 -21.69 -9.32 -2.53
N GLN A 162 -22.46 -10.37 -2.79
CA GLN A 162 -23.85 -10.26 -3.18
C GLN A 162 -24.72 -9.72 -2.03
N HIS A 163 -24.48 -10.15 -0.79
CA HIS A 163 -25.22 -9.69 0.37
C HIS A 163 -25.02 -8.20 0.64
N TYR A 164 -23.77 -7.71 0.65
CA TYR A 164 -23.49 -6.31 1.01
C TYR A 164 -23.60 -5.34 -0.16
N TYR A 165 -23.32 -5.77 -1.40
CA TYR A 165 -23.25 -4.87 -2.56
C TYR A 165 -24.20 -5.27 -3.69
N GLY A 166 -24.81 -6.46 -3.63
CA GLY A 166 -25.63 -7.00 -4.72
C GLY A 166 -24.83 -7.19 -6.01
N LEU A 167 -23.53 -7.46 -5.90
CA LEU A 167 -22.63 -7.73 -7.01
C LEU A 167 -22.00 -9.11 -6.82
N ASP A 168 -21.92 -9.89 -7.90
CA ASP A 168 -21.13 -11.12 -7.91
C ASP A 168 -19.71 -10.79 -8.38
N CYS A 169 -18.72 -11.12 -7.56
CA CYS A 169 -17.33 -10.78 -7.82
C CYS A 169 -16.73 -11.52 -9.02
N VAL A 170 -17.31 -12.65 -9.45
CA VAL A 170 -16.85 -13.41 -10.63
C VAL A 170 -17.05 -12.68 -11.96
N HIS A 171 -17.94 -11.67 -11.99
CA HIS A 171 -18.11 -10.80 -13.15
C HIS A 171 -17.07 -9.67 -13.19
N LEU A 172 -16.21 -9.62 -12.18
CA LEU A 172 -15.12 -8.67 -12.02
C LEU A 172 -13.80 -9.45 -11.99
N PHE A 173 -12.68 -8.74 -12.09
CA PHE A 173 -11.35 -9.39 -12.13
C PHE A 173 -10.52 -9.18 -10.87
N THR A 174 -10.86 -8.18 -10.04
CA THR A 174 -10.06 -7.80 -8.88
C THR A 174 -10.92 -7.18 -7.77
N ALA A 175 -10.46 -7.25 -6.52
CA ALA A 175 -11.10 -6.55 -5.39
C ALA A 175 -11.21 -5.03 -5.60
N PRO A 176 -10.19 -4.32 -6.15
CA PRO A 176 -10.37 -2.92 -6.52
C PRO A 176 -11.47 -2.68 -7.57
N GLY A 177 -11.62 -3.58 -8.56
CA GLY A 177 -12.73 -3.53 -9.50
C GLY A 177 -14.08 -3.66 -8.80
N LEU A 178 -14.20 -4.60 -7.85
CA LEU A 178 -15.36 -4.76 -7.00
C LEU A 178 -15.64 -3.51 -6.16
N ALA A 179 -14.65 -2.96 -5.46
CA ALA A 179 -14.81 -1.76 -4.66
C ALA A 179 -15.35 -0.58 -5.47
N TRP A 180 -14.79 -0.34 -6.65
CA TRP A 180 -15.22 0.72 -7.54
C TRP A 180 -16.67 0.54 -7.99
N GLN A 181 -17.02 -0.64 -8.51
CA GLN A 181 -18.39 -0.92 -8.97
C GLN A 181 -19.41 -0.87 -7.83
N SER A 182 -19.06 -1.41 -6.65
CA SER A 182 -19.88 -1.30 -5.44
C SER A 182 -20.12 0.16 -5.06
N SER A 183 -19.07 0.99 -5.08
CA SER A 183 -19.20 2.41 -4.73
C SER A 183 -20.12 3.17 -5.69
N LEU A 184 -20.00 2.94 -7.00
CA LEU A 184 -20.86 3.58 -8.00
C LEU A 184 -22.31 3.13 -7.84
N LYS A 185 -22.54 1.82 -7.69
CA LYS A 185 -23.89 1.27 -7.50
C LYS A 185 -24.56 1.79 -6.22
N MET A 186 -23.82 1.90 -5.12
CA MET A 186 -24.39 2.35 -3.84
C MET A 186 -24.68 3.84 -3.77
N THR A 187 -23.87 4.64 -4.46
CA THR A 187 -23.96 6.11 -4.47
C THR A 187 -24.84 6.65 -5.58
N ASP A 188 -25.01 5.87 -6.66
CA ASP A 188 -25.73 6.27 -7.87
C ASP A 188 -25.27 7.64 -8.41
N GLN A 189 -23.96 7.91 -8.26
CA GLN A 189 -23.39 9.18 -8.62
C GLN A 189 -22.83 9.14 -10.05
N PRO A 190 -23.40 9.90 -11.01
CA PRO A 190 -22.77 10.08 -12.31
C PRO A 190 -21.47 10.88 -12.16
N LEU A 191 -20.43 10.42 -12.84
CA LEU A 191 -19.11 11.07 -12.89
C LEU A 191 -18.83 11.51 -14.32
N GLU A 192 -18.74 12.82 -14.52
CA GLU A 192 -18.41 13.40 -15.82
C GLU A 192 -16.94 13.11 -16.16
N LEU A 193 -16.70 12.53 -17.33
CA LEU A 193 -15.33 12.30 -17.82
C LEU A 193 -14.86 13.52 -18.61
N PHE A 194 -13.57 13.84 -18.50
CA PHE A 194 -12.98 14.93 -19.29
C PHE A 194 -13.09 14.66 -20.78
N THR A 195 -13.66 15.63 -21.50
CA THR A 195 -13.67 15.70 -22.97
C THR A 195 -12.50 16.54 -23.51
N ASP A 196 -12.01 17.50 -22.71
CA ASP A 196 -10.79 18.28 -22.97
C ASP A 196 -9.55 17.57 -22.41
N ILE A 197 -8.61 17.22 -23.30
CA ILE A 197 -7.33 16.60 -22.94
C ILE A 197 -6.49 17.49 -22.02
N ASN A 198 -6.61 18.82 -22.12
CA ASN A 198 -5.86 19.76 -21.31
C ASN A 198 -6.29 19.69 -19.85
N MET A 199 -7.59 19.55 -19.56
CA MET A 199 -8.09 19.33 -18.19
C MET A 199 -7.52 18.03 -17.61
N HIS A 200 -7.48 16.96 -18.40
CA HIS A 200 -6.89 15.70 -17.97
C HIS A 200 -5.40 15.86 -17.65
N MET A 201 -4.61 16.43 -18.56
CA MET A 201 -3.17 16.65 -18.36
C MET A 201 -2.89 17.59 -17.19
N PHE A 202 -3.71 18.62 -17.00
CA PHE A 202 -3.64 19.55 -15.89
C PHE A 202 -3.80 18.83 -14.54
N VAL A 203 -4.88 18.07 -14.38
CA VAL A 203 -5.12 17.31 -13.14
C VAL A 203 -4.04 16.25 -12.94
N GLU A 204 -3.65 15.53 -14.00
CA GLU A 204 -2.63 14.48 -13.94
C GLU A 204 -1.27 15.03 -13.46
N LYS A 205 -0.85 16.21 -13.96
CA LYS A 205 0.36 16.91 -13.52
C LYS A 205 0.31 17.27 -12.02
N GLY A 206 -0.88 17.53 -11.48
CA GLY A 206 -1.09 17.84 -10.06
C GLY A 206 -1.06 16.63 -9.12
N ILE A 207 -1.20 15.39 -9.61
CA ILE A 207 -1.31 14.20 -8.76
C ILE A 207 0.00 13.91 -8.02
N ARG A 208 -0.08 13.94 -6.68
CA ARG A 208 1.04 13.71 -5.76
C ARG A 208 0.57 12.83 -4.59
N GLY A 209 1.23 11.69 -4.41
CA GLY A 209 0.89 10.71 -3.36
C GLY A 209 1.19 11.17 -1.93
N GLY A 210 1.17 10.23 -0.99
CA GLY A 210 1.51 10.49 0.41
C GLY A 210 2.96 10.90 0.62
N ILE A 211 3.19 11.77 1.60
CA ILE A 211 4.53 12.23 1.98
C ILE A 211 5.21 11.14 2.79
N SER A 212 6.49 10.87 2.53
CA SER A 212 7.27 9.94 3.34
C SER A 212 8.72 10.42 3.38
N VAL A 213 9.17 10.80 4.58
CA VAL A 213 10.49 11.36 4.88
C VAL A 213 10.94 10.99 6.30
N ILE A 214 12.26 10.93 6.51
CA ILE A 214 12.89 10.98 7.83
C ILE A 214 13.42 12.41 8.01
N THR A 215 12.99 13.10 9.05
CA THR A 215 13.34 14.52 9.30
C THR A 215 14.40 14.65 10.37
N LYS A 216 14.39 13.75 11.35
CA LYS A 216 15.44 13.55 12.34
C LYS A 216 15.75 12.05 12.44
N ARG A 217 17.01 11.68 12.31
CA ARG A 217 17.48 10.30 12.12
C ARG A 217 17.63 9.51 13.42
N PHE A 218 17.66 10.20 14.55
CA PHE A 218 17.86 9.58 15.85
C PHE A 218 17.17 10.38 16.94
N SER A 219 16.52 9.66 17.85
CA SER A 219 15.94 10.22 19.06
C SER A 219 15.91 9.14 20.13
N GLN A 220 16.24 9.52 21.36
CA GLN A 220 16.17 8.68 22.55
C GLN A 220 15.31 9.38 23.58
N ALA A 221 14.28 8.70 24.09
CA ALA A 221 13.37 9.26 25.07
C ALA A 221 14.00 9.32 26.47
N ASN A 222 13.52 10.25 27.30
CA ASN A 222 13.90 10.41 28.70
C ASN A 222 12.68 10.88 29.49
N ASN A 223 11.88 9.98 30.05
CA ASN A 223 10.69 10.36 30.82
C ASN A 223 10.37 9.34 31.92
N LYS A 224 9.51 9.74 32.86
CA LYS A 224 9.15 8.98 34.08
C LYS A 224 8.60 7.56 33.82
N TYR A 225 8.17 7.24 32.61
CA TYR A 225 7.70 5.90 32.24
C TYR A 225 8.83 4.94 31.83
N LEU A 226 10.07 5.43 31.80
CA LEU A 226 11.24 4.65 31.42
C LEU A 226 12.02 4.15 32.64
N PRO A 227 12.55 2.92 32.62
CA PRO A 227 13.34 2.39 33.72
C PRO A 227 14.67 3.14 33.93
N ASN A 228 15.19 3.79 32.89
CA ASN A 228 16.43 4.54 32.87
C ASN A 228 16.21 6.06 32.87
N PHE A 229 15.09 6.53 33.42
CA PHE A 229 14.79 7.95 33.51
C PHE A 229 15.87 8.70 34.31
N ASP A 230 16.35 9.79 33.72
CA ASP A 230 17.34 10.69 34.32
C ASP A 230 16.70 12.06 34.54
N ALA A 231 16.37 12.36 35.81
CA ALA A 231 15.74 13.60 36.21
C ALA A 231 16.65 14.84 36.02
N SER A 232 17.96 14.65 35.73
CA SER A 232 18.87 15.76 35.43
C SER A 232 18.80 16.23 33.96
N LYS A 233 18.14 15.45 33.09
CA LYS A 233 17.96 15.76 31.67
C LYS A 233 16.52 16.18 31.39
N ASN A 234 16.32 16.92 30.30
CA ASN A 234 14.99 17.31 29.85
C ASN A 234 14.05 16.10 29.68
N ILE A 235 12.79 16.28 30.07
CA ILE A 235 11.76 15.26 29.94
C ILE A 235 11.30 15.19 28.50
N LYS A 236 11.50 14.03 27.88
CA LYS A 236 11.33 13.84 26.45
C LYS A 236 10.59 12.55 26.15
N HIS A 237 9.49 12.70 25.43
CA HIS A 237 8.65 11.61 24.98
C HIS A 237 8.86 11.38 23.49
N ILE A 238 8.72 10.13 23.06
CA ILE A 238 8.58 9.78 21.65
C ILE A 238 7.19 9.16 21.49
N ILE A 239 6.39 9.68 20.56
CA ILE A 239 5.04 9.18 20.29
C ILE A 239 4.88 8.83 18.81
N TYR A 240 4.24 7.71 18.53
CA TYR A 240 3.96 7.27 17.17
C TYR A 240 2.45 7.29 16.91
N LEU A 241 2.02 8.34 16.21
CA LEU A 241 0.64 8.56 15.84
C LEU A 241 0.35 8.11 14.40
N ASP A 242 -0.82 7.49 14.19
CA ASP A 242 -1.30 7.02 12.89
C ASP A 242 -2.76 7.45 12.68
N CYS A 243 -3.06 8.06 11.53
CA CYS A 243 -4.39 8.54 11.22
C CYS A 243 -5.30 7.38 10.78
N ASN A 244 -6.38 7.18 11.52
CA ASN A 244 -7.37 6.16 11.24
C ASN A 244 -8.03 6.39 9.87
N ASN A 245 -7.67 5.54 8.90
CA ASN A 245 -8.25 5.53 7.54
C ASN A 245 -8.18 6.92 6.87
N LEU A 246 -6.96 7.48 6.77
CA LEU A 246 -6.70 8.81 6.21
C LEU A 246 -7.40 9.06 4.86
N TYR A 247 -7.32 8.11 3.93
CA TYR A 247 -8.00 8.26 2.64
C TYR A 247 -9.52 8.18 2.77
N GLY A 248 -10.06 7.33 3.65
CA GLY A 248 -11.47 7.34 3.99
C GLY A 248 -11.93 8.68 4.56
N ALA A 249 -11.12 9.33 5.39
CA ALA A 249 -11.39 10.67 5.92
C ALA A 249 -11.49 11.71 4.80
N SER A 250 -10.65 11.57 3.78
CA SER A 250 -10.70 12.42 2.58
C SER A 250 -11.91 12.08 1.68
N MET A 251 -12.36 10.84 1.66
CA MET A 251 -13.46 10.38 0.80
C MET A 251 -14.86 10.70 1.34
N VAL A 252 -14.99 11.03 2.63
CA VAL A 252 -16.27 11.47 3.22
C VAL A 252 -16.54 12.97 3.02
N GLU A 253 -15.52 13.71 2.59
CA GLU A 253 -15.59 15.13 2.24
C GLU A 253 -16.27 15.36 0.88
N SER A 254 -16.53 16.63 0.55
CA SER A 254 -16.98 17.01 -0.79
C SER A 254 -15.94 16.67 -1.85
N LEU A 255 -16.34 15.84 -2.81
CA LEU A 255 -15.52 15.43 -3.93
C LEU A 255 -16.11 15.94 -5.26
N PRO A 256 -15.26 16.30 -6.23
CA PRO A 256 -15.68 16.64 -7.59
C PRO A 256 -16.50 15.52 -8.23
N TYR A 257 -17.48 15.88 -9.06
CA TYR A 257 -18.23 14.92 -9.87
C TYR A 257 -18.55 15.37 -11.31
N GLY A 258 -18.52 16.67 -11.61
CA GLY A 258 -18.81 17.19 -12.95
C GLY A 258 -18.87 18.72 -13.00
N GLY A 259 -19.39 19.26 -14.10
CA GLY A 259 -19.49 20.71 -14.34
C GLY A 259 -18.13 21.37 -14.51
N PHE A 260 -17.21 20.71 -15.23
CA PHE A 260 -15.84 21.19 -15.38
C PHE A 260 -15.75 22.37 -16.35
N GLU A 261 -15.20 23.48 -15.87
CA GLU A 261 -15.09 24.70 -16.66
C GLU A 261 -13.79 25.45 -16.38
N TRP A 262 -13.10 25.88 -17.43
CA TRP A 262 -12.00 26.83 -17.30
C TRP A 262 -12.57 28.22 -17.06
N ILE A 263 -12.15 28.88 -15.98
CA ILE A 263 -12.57 30.26 -15.67
C ILE A 263 -11.38 31.23 -15.70
N SER A 264 -11.66 32.53 -15.70
CA SER A 264 -10.63 33.57 -15.69
C SER A 264 -9.68 33.40 -14.50
N ALA A 265 -8.37 33.52 -14.75
CA ALA A 265 -7.34 33.53 -13.72
C ALA A 265 -7.17 34.91 -13.06
N ASP A 266 -7.89 35.93 -13.53
CA ASP A 266 -7.92 37.28 -12.95
C ASP A 266 -8.81 37.29 -11.69
N VAL A 267 -8.24 36.81 -10.59
CA VAL A 267 -8.92 36.71 -9.29
C VAL A 267 -8.07 37.33 -8.19
N THR A 268 -8.73 37.87 -7.17
CA THR A 268 -8.04 38.46 -6.02
C THR A 268 -7.75 37.40 -4.94
N LEU A 269 -6.73 37.66 -4.12
CA LEU A 269 -6.45 36.85 -2.93
C LEU A 269 -7.65 36.76 -1.99
N ASN A 270 -8.37 37.89 -1.80
CA ASN A 270 -9.59 37.95 -0.99
C ASN A 270 -10.67 37.01 -1.53
N TRP A 271 -10.83 36.94 -2.86
CA TRP A 271 -11.78 36.00 -3.46
C TRP A 271 -11.40 34.55 -3.12
N ILE A 272 -10.13 34.15 -3.30
CA ILE A 272 -9.66 32.80 -2.97
C ILE A 272 -9.91 32.47 -1.49
N GLN A 273 -9.61 33.40 -0.58
CA GLN A 273 -9.82 33.21 0.85
C GLN A 273 -11.31 33.18 1.25
N SER A 274 -12.17 33.83 0.48
CA SER A 274 -13.62 33.88 0.74
C SER A 274 -14.38 32.60 0.32
N ILE A 275 -13.77 31.71 -0.48
CA ILE A 275 -14.42 30.47 -0.93
C ILE A 275 -14.79 29.59 0.29
N PRO A 276 -16.07 29.28 0.50
CA PRO A 276 -16.51 28.46 1.64
C PRO A 276 -15.95 27.03 1.61
N GLN A 277 -15.70 26.46 2.78
CA GLN A 277 -15.21 25.09 2.91
C GLN A 277 -16.28 24.04 2.50
N ASP A 278 -17.55 24.40 2.58
CA ASP A 278 -18.73 23.58 2.27
C ASP A 278 -19.40 23.99 0.94
N SER A 279 -18.73 24.81 0.13
CA SER A 279 -19.21 25.24 -1.18
C SER A 279 -19.55 24.05 -2.09
N SER A 280 -20.69 24.16 -2.80
CA SER A 280 -21.09 23.21 -3.86
C SER A 280 -20.20 23.30 -5.10
N GLU A 281 -19.44 24.38 -5.22
CA GLU A 281 -18.43 24.59 -6.26
C GLU A 281 -17.03 24.47 -5.66
N GLY A 282 -16.14 23.77 -6.37
CA GLY A 282 -14.73 23.62 -6.03
C GLY A 282 -13.84 24.09 -7.16
N TYR A 283 -12.57 24.31 -6.82
CA TYR A 283 -11.57 24.87 -7.74
C TYR A 283 -10.23 24.14 -7.62
N ILE A 284 -9.59 23.88 -8.77
CA ILE A 284 -8.18 23.49 -8.87
C ILE A 284 -7.43 24.66 -9.49
N PHE A 285 -6.38 25.10 -8.82
CA PHE A 285 -5.56 26.24 -9.22
C PHE A 285 -4.19 25.78 -9.72
N GLU A 286 -3.64 26.44 -10.73
CA GLU A 286 -2.20 26.45 -11.03
C GLU A 286 -1.62 27.80 -10.64
N VAL A 287 -0.71 27.81 -9.67
CA VAL A 287 -0.22 29.03 -9.01
C VAL A 287 1.30 29.07 -8.88
N ASP A 288 1.84 30.27 -8.74
CA ASP A 288 3.17 30.49 -8.20
C ASP A 288 3.05 30.89 -6.73
N LEU A 289 3.81 30.23 -5.85
CA LEU A 289 3.85 30.50 -4.42
C LEU A 289 5.29 30.79 -4.00
N LYS A 290 5.51 31.96 -3.40
CA LYS A 290 6.76 32.26 -2.69
C LYS A 290 6.77 31.50 -1.36
N TYR A 291 7.88 30.84 -1.07
CA TYR A 291 8.17 30.27 0.24
C TYR A 291 9.09 31.25 0.99
N PRO A 292 8.58 31.96 2.01
CA PRO A 292 9.39 32.94 2.72
C PRO A 292 10.43 32.28 3.64
N GLU A 293 11.63 32.85 3.71
CA GLU A 293 12.75 32.33 4.52
C GLU A 293 12.41 32.29 6.01
N GLU A 294 11.59 33.24 6.49
CA GLU A 294 11.12 33.29 7.88
C GLU A 294 10.32 32.05 8.31
N LEU A 295 9.81 31.26 7.36
CA LEU A 295 9.08 30.01 7.64
C LEU A 295 9.97 28.77 7.61
N HIS A 296 11.23 28.89 7.18
CA HIS A 296 12.06 27.72 6.89
C HIS A 296 12.32 26.84 8.11
N ASP A 297 12.64 27.43 9.26
CA ASP A 297 12.88 26.65 10.48
C ASP A 297 11.57 25.99 10.96
N LEU A 298 10.46 26.73 11.03
CA LEU A 298 9.15 26.21 11.45
C LEU A 298 8.64 25.09 10.53
N HIS A 299 8.86 25.23 9.21
CA HIS A 299 8.37 24.29 8.21
C HIS A 299 9.42 23.22 7.84
N ASN A 300 10.62 23.24 8.42
CA ASN A 300 11.70 22.32 8.06
C ASN A 300 11.28 20.87 8.20
N ASP A 301 10.54 20.55 9.25
CA ASP A 301 10.07 19.20 9.56
C ASP A 301 9.05 18.69 8.55
N TYR A 302 8.11 19.54 8.13
CA TYR A 302 7.01 19.09 7.28
C TYR A 302 6.60 20.08 6.18
N PRO A 303 7.53 20.44 5.25
CA PRO A 303 7.29 21.49 4.26
C PRO A 303 6.00 21.33 3.47
N LEU A 304 5.32 22.46 3.24
CA LEU A 304 4.07 22.52 2.50
C LEU A 304 4.30 22.37 0.98
N ALA A 305 3.25 21.98 0.25
CA ALA A 305 3.24 21.89 -1.21
C ALA A 305 4.40 21.05 -1.81
N PRO A 306 4.49 19.74 -1.53
CA PRO A 306 5.60 18.90 -1.97
C PRO A 306 5.64 18.74 -3.49
N GLU A 307 6.82 18.51 -4.06
CA GLU A 307 7.00 18.43 -5.51
C GLU A 307 7.65 17.13 -5.94
N LYS A 308 7.32 16.68 -7.15
CA LYS A 308 8.07 15.62 -7.82
C LYS A 308 9.31 16.28 -8.44
N MET A 309 10.49 15.98 -7.92
CA MET A 309 11.75 16.55 -8.39
C MET A 309 12.84 15.50 -8.48
N ASP A 310 13.81 15.75 -9.36
CA ASP A 310 15.06 15.01 -9.42
C ASP A 310 16.04 15.68 -8.45
N ILE A 311 16.57 14.90 -7.52
CA ILE A 311 17.68 15.34 -6.67
C ILE A 311 18.96 15.01 -7.44
N LYS A 312 19.74 16.03 -7.77
CA LYS A 312 21.01 15.86 -8.47
C LYS A 312 22.12 15.62 -7.46
N PHE A 313 23.27 15.14 -7.94
CA PHE A 313 24.45 14.94 -7.10
C PHE A 313 24.94 16.25 -6.44
N GLU A 314 24.77 17.38 -7.13
CA GLU A 314 25.10 18.72 -6.62
C GLU A 314 24.19 19.19 -5.48
N ASP A 315 22.95 18.69 -5.40
CA ASP A 315 21.99 19.02 -4.32
C ASP A 315 22.27 18.22 -3.02
N LEU A 316 23.20 17.27 -3.04
CA LEU A 316 23.54 16.45 -1.88
C LEU A 316 24.52 17.19 -0.95
N SER A 317 24.37 16.98 0.36
CA SER A 317 25.37 17.44 1.32
C SER A 317 26.69 16.70 1.15
N GLU A 318 27.79 17.32 1.60
CA GLU A 318 29.10 16.66 1.61
C GLU A 318 29.07 15.37 2.42
N PHE A 319 28.33 15.34 3.53
CA PHE A 319 28.07 14.12 4.29
C PHE A 319 27.37 13.04 3.43
N SER A 320 26.27 13.37 2.74
CA SER A 320 25.58 12.41 1.85
C SER A 320 26.49 11.87 0.75
N LYS A 321 27.36 12.72 0.18
CA LYS A 321 28.36 12.32 -0.82
C LYS A 321 29.38 11.36 -0.22
N ALA A 322 29.84 11.60 1.01
CA ALA A 322 30.74 10.70 1.73
C ALA A 322 30.08 9.34 2.01
N VAL A 323 28.80 9.32 2.41
CA VAL A 323 28.03 8.07 2.66
C VAL A 323 27.90 7.20 1.40
N LEU A 324 27.84 7.79 0.21
CA LEU A 324 27.83 7.03 -1.04
C LEU A 324 29.13 6.23 -1.23
N ASN A 325 30.26 6.68 -0.68
CA ASN A 325 31.54 5.97 -0.67
C ASN A 325 31.91 5.36 -2.05
N GLY A 326 31.82 6.17 -3.11
CA GLY A 326 32.13 5.76 -4.48
C GLY A 326 31.02 4.98 -5.20
N MET A 327 29.86 4.73 -4.58
CA MET A 327 28.70 4.14 -5.25
C MET A 327 28.11 5.13 -6.27
N LYS A 328 27.77 4.60 -7.45
CA LYS A 328 27.13 5.40 -8.53
C LYS A 328 25.78 5.93 -8.07
N TYR A 329 25.68 7.25 -7.95
CA TYR A 329 24.40 7.93 -7.77
C TYR A 329 23.66 8.04 -9.11
N THR A 330 22.40 7.63 -9.14
CA THR A 330 21.51 7.83 -10.29
C THR A 330 20.33 8.65 -9.82
N PRO A 331 20.21 9.92 -10.26
CA PRO A 331 19.05 10.74 -9.96
C PRO A 331 17.76 10.03 -10.35
N SER A 332 16.73 10.21 -9.52
CA SER A 332 15.43 9.63 -9.75
C SER A 332 14.35 10.59 -9.30
N THR A 333 13.28 10.74 -10.08
CA THR A 333 12.17 11.60 -9.71
C THR A 333 11.45 11.05 -8.48
N LYS A 334 11.35 11.87 -7.44
CA LYS A 334 10.70 11.49 -6.18
C LYS A 334 9.85 12.63 -5.64
N LEU A 335 8.83 12.29 -4.86
CA LEU A 335 8.05 13.28 -4.12
C LEU A 335 8.86 13.76 -2.91
N VAL A 336 9.19 15.05 -2.89
CA VAL A 336 10.02 15.72 -1.90
C VAL A 336 9.26 16.90 -1.29
N PRO A 337 8.99 16.91 0.02
CA PRO A 337 8.60 18.12 0.73
C PRO A 337 9.84 19.01 0.86
N ASN A 338 9.78 20.19 0.23
CA ASN A 338 10.92 21.10 0.09
C ASN A 338 10.46 22.54 0.33
N LEU A 339 11.40 23.42 0.69
CA LEU A 339 11.17 24.83 1.03
C LEU A 339 11.42 25.78 -0.15
N LYS A 340 11.63 25.27 -1.37
CA LYS A 340 11.79 26.13 -2.56
C LYS A 340 10.47 26.82 -2.92
N ASP A 341 10.56 27.95 -3.61
CA ASP A 341 9.39 28.57 -4.26
C ASP A 341 8.69 27.58 -5.19
N LYS A 342 7.36 27.62 -5.23
CA LYS A 342 6.55 26.74 -6.07
C LYS A 342 6.18 27.49 -7.34
N LYS A 343 6.47 26.89 -8.50
CA LYS A 343 6.11 27.46 -9.81
C LYS A 343 5.16 26.54 -10.55
N ASN A 344 4.09 27.10 -11.11
CA ASN A 344 3.04 26.36 -11.80
C ASN A 344 2.51 25.18 -10.96
N TYR A 345 2.34 25.40 -9.66
CA TYR A 345 1.93 24.40 -8.70
C TYR A 345 0.42 24.19 -8.77
N ILE A 346 0.01 22.97 -9.12
CA ILE A 346 -1.40 22.59 -9.21
C ILE A 346 -1.89 22.09 -7.85
N THR A 347 -2.91 22.74 -7.30
CA THR A 347 -3.43 22.49 -5.95
C THR A 347 -4.95 22.64 -5.88
N TYR A 348 -5.58 21.90 -4.96
CA TYR A 348 -6.99 22.10 -4.61
C TYR A 348 -7.17 23.37 -3.76
N TYR A 349 -8.32 24.05 -3.87
CA TYR A 349 -8.53 25.35 -3.21
C TYR A 349 -8.39 25.31 -1.69
N LYS A 350 -8.89 24.26 -1.02
CA LYS A 350 -8.76 24.13 0.44
C LYS A 350 -7.29 24.04 0.87
N ASN A 351 -6.49 23.32 0.09
CA ASN A 351 -5.05 23.23 0.31
C ASN A 351 -4.36 24.56 0.06
N LEU A 352 -4.73 25.29 -1.01
CA LEU A 352 -4.20 26.62 -1.27
C LEU A 352 -4.52 27.59 -0.12
N GLN A 353 -5.77 27.65 0.32
CA GLN A 353 -6.18 28.47 1.46
C GLN A 353 -5.38 28.13 2.72
N PHE A 354 -5.15 26.83 2.98
CA PHE A 354 -4.30 26.41 4.09
C PHE A 354 -2.86 26.88 3.94
N TYR A 355 -2.25 26.72 2.76
CA TYR A 355 -0.88 27.17 2.51
C TYR A 355 -0.72 28.68 2.74
N LEU A 356 -1.67 29.47 2.27
CA LEU A 356 -1.70 30.92 2.46
C LEU A 356 -1.86 31.28 3.94
N LYS A 357 -2.72 30.55 4.68
CA LYS A 357 -2.91 30.73 6.11
C LYS A 357 -1.64 30.41 6.92
N GLN A 358 -0.85 29.44 6.47
CA GLN A 358 0.45 29.10 7.05
C GLN A 358 1.60 30.01 6.55
N GLY A 359 1.30 31.06 5.78
CA GLY A 359 2.26 32.12 5.46
C GLY A 359 2.92 32.05 4.08
N LEU A 360 2.61 31.04 3.23
CA LEU A 360 3.07 31.09 1.82
C LEU A 360 2.42 32.29 1.14
N LYS A 361 3.16 32.95 0.23
CA LYS A 361 2.68 34.16 -0.45
C LYS A 361 2.31 33.83 -1.89
N LEU A 362 1.08 34.14 -2.29
CA LEU A 362 0.61 33.96 -3.67
C LEU A 362 1.27 35.02 -4.57
N GLU A 363 2.03 34.58 -5.57
CA GLU A 363 2.65 35.49 -6.54
C GLU A 363 1.79 35.63 -7.80
N LYS A 364 1.23 34.50 -8.29
CA LYS A 364 0.47 34.49 -9.54
C LYS A 364 -0.53 33.34 -9.59
N VAL A 365 -1.68 33.57 -10.20
CA VAL A 365 -2.63 32.54 -10.65
C VAL A 365 -2.53 32.42 -12.16
N HIS A 366 -2.28 31.21 -12.67
CA HIS A 366 -2.15 30.95 -14.11
C HIS A 366 -3.42 30.37 -14.71
N LYS A 367 -4.05 29.42 -14.02
CA LYS A 367 -5.26 28.73 -14.47
C LYS A 367 -6.14 28.33 -13.31
N ILE A 368 -7.45 28.31 -13.55
CA ILE A 368 -8.45 27.85 -12.58
C ILE A 368 -9.42 26.91 -13.29
N LEU A 369 -9.51 25.68 -12.80
CA LEU A 369 -10.53 24.72 -13.20
C LEU A 369 -11.62 24.66 -12.14
N LYS A 370 -12.80 25.17 -12.48
CA LYS A 370 -14.02 25.11 -11.66
C LYS A 370 -14.72 23.77 -11.86
N PHE A 371 -15.39 23.28 -10.82
CA PHE A 371 -16.20 22.06 -10.87
C PHE A 371 -17.28 22.05 -9.78
N GLN A 372 -18.27 21.17 -9.93
CA GLN A 372 -19.25 20.85 -8.91
C GLN A 372 -18.76 19.73 -7.99
N GLN A 373 -19.04 19.87 -6.70
CA GLN A 373 -18.64 18.91 -5.67
C GLN A 373 -19.72 18.69 -4.62
N LYS A 374 -19.71 17.50 -4.02
CA LYS A 374 -20.57 17.12 -2.88
C LYS A 374 -20.01 15.84 -2.23
N PRO A 375 -20.42 15.47 -0.99
CA PRO A 375 -19.90 14.28 -0.31
C PRO A 375 -20.55 12.99 -0.83
N TRP A 376 -20.50 12.76 -2.15
CA TRP A 376 -21.20 11.65 -2.81
C TRP A 376 -20.68 10.27 -2.40
N LEU A 377 -19.39 10.14 -2.08
CA LEU A 377 -18.77 8.87 -1.70
C LEU A 377 -18.95 8.54 -0.20
N LYS A 378 -19.40 9.50 0.61
CA LYS A 378 -19.57 9.37 2.07
C LYS A 378 -20.41 8.17 2.47
N LYS A 379 -21.54 7.92 1.78
CA LYS A 379 -22.44 6.80 2.05
C LYS A 379 -21.72 5.45 2.00
N TYR A 380 -20.90 5.24 0.97
CA TYR A 380 -20.14 4.00 0.78
C TYR A 380 -19.07 3.79 1.86
N ILE A 381 -18.32 4.85 2.18
CA ILE A 381 -17.22 4.79 3.16
C ILE A 381 -17.75 4.56 4.57
N MET A 382 -18.81 5.27 4.95
CA MET A 382 -19.44 5.11 6.26
C MET A 382 -20.04 3.72 6.41
N PHE A 383 -20.74 3.21 5.40
CA PHE A 383 -21.26 1.85 5.39
C PHE A 383 -20.16 0.81 5.65
N ASN A 384 -19.07 0.81 4.87
CA ASN A 384 -17.99 -0.14 5.07
C ASN A 384 -17.30 0.02 6.43
N THR A 385 -17.23 1.24 6.96
CA THR A 385 -16.63 1.52 8.28
C THR A 385 -17.48 0.95 9.41
N GLU A 386 -18.81 1.11 9.32
CA GLU A 386 -19.76 0.50 10.25
C GLU A 386 -19.71 -1.02 10.17
N GLN A 387 -19.73 -1.58 8.95
CA GLN A 387 -19.60 -3.02 8.76
C GLN A 387 -18.30 -3.55 9.36
N ARG A 388 -17.17 -2.88 9.12
CA ARG A 388 -15.87 -3.22 9.71
C ARG A 388 -15.87 -3.14 11.25
N LYS A 389 -16.63 -2.21 11.84
CA LYS A 389 -16.77 -2.08 13.30
C LYS A 389 -17.58 -3.24 13.88
N ASN A 390 -18.63 -3.65 13.17
CA ASN A 390 -19.57 -4.71 13.59
C ASN A 390 -19.08 -6.13 13.27
N SER A 391 -18.15 -6.29 12.32
CA SER A 391 -17.59 -7.59 11.95
C SER A 391 -16.90 -8.28 13.12
N LYS A 392 -17.15 -9.59 13.25
CA LYS A 392 -16.54 -10.44 14.28
C LYS A 392 -15.27 -11.12 13.77
N SER A 393 -15.25 -11.56 12.52
CA SER A 393 -14.10 -12.22 11.91
C SER A 393 -13.00 -11.24 11.49
N ALA A 394 -11.74 -11.68 11.52
CA ALA A 394 -10.62 -10.88 11.02
C ALA A 394 -10.73 -10.69 9.50
N PHE A 395 -11.18 -11.72 8.79
CA PHE A 395 -11.43 -11.68 7.35
C PHE A 395 -12.36 -10.54 6.92
N GLU A 396 -13.55 -10.43 7.51
CA GLU A 396 -14.49 -9.37 7.12
C GLU A 396 -13.94 -7.98 7.45
N LYS A 397 -13.25 -7.83 8.59
CA LYS A 397 -12.61 -6.56 8.96
C LYS A 397 -11.59 -6.11 7.91
N ASP A 398 -10.80 -7.05 7.40
CA ASP A 398 -9.81 -6.79 6.35
C ASP A 398 -10.46 -6.58 4.98
N PHE A 399 -11.56 -7.29 4.68
CA PHE A 399 -12.36 -7.08 3.49
C PHE A 399 -12.90 -5.65 3.41
N PHE A 400 -13.67 -5.19 4.40
CA PHE A 400 -14.22 -3.83 4.40
C PHE A 400 -13.13 -2.75 4.41
N LYS A 401 -11.98 -3.02 5.05
CA LYS A 401 -10.80 -2.15 4.96
C LYS A 401 -10.29 -2.05 3.52
N LEU A 402 -10.14 -3.19 2.83
CA LEU A 402 -9.70 -3.24 1.43
C LEU A 402 -10.69 -2.53 0.50
N MET A 403 -11.99 -2.69 0.73
CA MET A 403 -13.05 -2.05 -0.05
C MET A 403 -12.95 -0.52 0.01
N ASN A 404 -12.73 0.06 1.20
CA ASN A 404 -12.48 1.50 1.33
C ASN A 404 -11.17 1.93 0.65
N ASN A 405 -10.07 1.22 0.93
CA ASN A 405 -8.74 1.61 0.44
C ASN A 405 -8.59 1.48 -1.08
N SER A 406 -9.39 0.65 -1.74
CA SER A 406 -9.21 0.37 -3.16
C SER A 406 -9.88 1.37 -4.09
N VAL A 407 -10.86 2.14 -3.62
CA VAL A 407 -11.66 3.06 -4.45
C VAL A 407 -10.80 4.15 -5.08
N TYR A 408 -9.99 4.87 -4.30
CA TYR A 408 -9.18 5.97 -4.86
C TYR A 408 -8.12 5.48 -5.85
N GLY A 409 -7.58 4.27 -5.65
CA GLY A 409 -6.60 3.70 -6.57
C GLY A 409 -7.19 3.51 -7.97
N LYS A 410 -8.48 3.19 -8.07
CA LYS A 410 -9.19 3.02 -9.35
C LYS A 410 -9.48 4.32 -10.06
N THR A 411 -9.66 5.43 -9.34
CA THR A 411 -9.90 6.74 -9.98
C THR A 411 -8.65 7.29 -10.65
N MET A 412 -7.45 6.90 -10.19
CA MET A 412 -6.15 7.34 -10.74
C MET A 412 -5.40 6.24 -11.50
N GLU A 413 -6.11 5.23 -11.98
CA GLU A 413 -5.46 4.16 -12.74
C GLU A 413 -4.83 4.73 -14.02
N ASN A 414 -3.50 4.61 -14.15
CA ASN A 414 -2.79 5.13 -15.32
C ASN A 414 -2.94 4.17 -16.52
N ILE A 415 -3.80 4.55 -17.45
CA ILE A 415 -4.10 3.76 -18.65
C ILE A 415 -2.91 3.70 -19.61
N ARG A 416 -2.02 4.71 -19.60
CA ARG A 416 -0.82 4.74 -20.45
C ARG A 416 0.20 3.66 -20.08
N ASN A 417 0.21 3.24 -18.82
CA ASN A 417 1.08 2.16 -18.33
C ASN A 417 0.53 0.76 -18.63
N ARG A 418 -0.72 0.63 -19.09
CA ARG A 418 -1.28 -0.67 -19.45
C ARG A 418 -0.61 -1.19 -20.71
N VAL A 419 0.04 -2.33 -20.60
CA VAL A 419 0.66 -3.02 -21.73
C VAL A 419 -0.40 -3.68 -22.61
N ASP A 420 -0.12 -3.81 -23.91
CA ASP A 420 -0.88 -4.67 -24.82
C ASP A 420 0.01 -5.88 -25.14
N VAL A 421 -0.43 -7.06 -24.72
CA VAL A 421 0.31 -8.32 -24.92
C VAL A 421 -0.64 -9.29 -25.60
N GLN A 422 -0.18 -9.87 -26.69
CA GLN A 422 -0.90 -10.93 -27.40
C GLN A 422 -0.13 -12.23 -27.27
N LEU A 423 -0.82 -13.28 -26.83
CA LEU A 423 -0.30 -14.63 -26.83
C LEU A 423 -0.66 -15.30 -28.15
N VAL A 424 0.35 -15.77 -28.88
CA VAL A 424 0.22 -16.21 -30.25
C VAL A 424 0.82 -17.61 -30.37
N ASN A 425 0.08 -18.50 -31.00
CA ASN A 425 0.46 -19.88 -31.24
C ASN A 425 0.45 -20.25 -32.74
N ASP A 426 0.43 -19.24 -33.61
CA ASP A 426 0.44 -19.37 -35.06
C ASP A 426 1.51 -18.46 -35.66
N GLU A 427 2.37 -19.01 -36.50
CA GLU A 427 3.53 -18.31 -37.07
C GLU A 427 3.11 -17.12 -37.94
N LYS A 428 2.08 -17.29 -38.78
CA LYS A 428 1.61 -16.22 -39.68
C LYS A 428 1.06 -15.04 -38.88
N LYS A 429 0.30 -15.30 -37.82
CA LYS A 429 -0.17 -14.26 -36.88
C LYS A 429 1.01 -13.58 -36.19
N ALA A 430 2.02 -14.33 -35.76
CA ALA A 430 3.19 -13.76 -35.10
C ALA A 430 3.97 -12.83 -36.04
N GLN A 431 4.26 -13.28 -37.26
CA GLN A 431 4.92 -12.47 -38.30
C GLN A 431 4.13 -11.18 -38.59
N LYS A 432 2.79 -11.27 -38.71
CA LYS A 432 1.92 -10.10 -38.91
C LYS A 432 2.01 -9.10 -37.75
N LEU A 433 2.08 -9.58 -36.51
CA LEU A 433 2.15 -8.72 -35.32
C LEU A 433 3.52 -8.07 -35.15
N VAL A 434 4.60 -8.78 -35.51
CA VAL A 434 5.97 -8.23 -35.51
C VAL A 434 6.15 -7.19 -36.61
N ALA A 435 5.53 -7.38 -37.78
CA ALA A 435 5.54 -6.41 -38.87
C ALA A 435 4.68 -5.15 -38.59
N ALA A 436 3.88 -5.14 -37.51
CA ALA A 436 3.02 -4.02 -37.20
C ALA A 436 3.82 -2.82 -36.65
N PRO A 437 3.51 -1.56 -37.03
CA PRO A 437 4.18 -0.37 -36.49
C PRO A 437 4.07 -0.20 -34.97
N THR A 438 3.11 -0.87 -34.34
CA THR A 438 2.94 -0.86 -32.89
C THR A 438 3.75 -1.92 -32.15
N PHE A 439 4.51 -2.75 -32.87
CA PHE A 439 5.39 -3.75 -32.28
C PHE A 439 6.43 -3.10 -31.37
N LYS A 440 6.63 -3.66 -30.17
CA LYS A 440 7.65 -3.20 -29.22
C LYS A 440 8.71 -4.26 -28.99
N ARG A 441 8.29 -5.48 -28.68
CA ARG A 441 9.17 -6.65 -28.49
C ARG A 441 8.34 -7.93 -28.51
N PHE A 442 8.99 -9.06 -28.72
CA PHE A 442 8.39 -10.37 -28.48
C PHE A 442 9.20 -11.15 -27.46
N LYS A 443 8.59 -12.19 -26.92
CA LYS A 443 9.21 -13.17 -26.04
C LYS A 443 8.71 -14.55 -26.41
N ILE A 444 9.63 -15.43 -26.80
CA ILE A 444 9.34 -16.83 -27.08
C ILE A 444 9.26 -17.56 -25.72
N PHE A 445 8.12 -18.17 -25.42
CA PHE A 445 7.95 -18.95 -24.19
C PHE A 445 8.36 -20.41 -24.42
N ASP A 446 7.99 -20.97 -25.56
CA ASP A 446 8.37 -22.30 -26.05
C ASP A 446 8.14 -22.37 -27.58
N ASN A 447 8.20 -23.57 -28.16
CA ASN A 447 7.99 -23.81 -29.59
C ASN A 447 6.57 -23.51 -30.06
N GLU A 448 5.59 -23.46 -29.14
CA GLU A 448 4.16 -23.39 -29.45
C GLU A 448 3.54 -22.03 -29.08
N LEU A 449 4.26 -21.19 -28.33
CA LEU A 449 3.72 -19.95 -27.76
C LEU A 449 4.75 -18.81 -27.77
N VAL A 450 4.37 -17.70 -28.40
CA VAL A 450 5.09 -16.43 -28.36
C VAL A 450 4.20 -15.34 -27.78
N GLY A 451 4.76 -14.52 -26.90
CA GLY A 451 4.15 -13.28 -26.42
C GLY A 451 4.64 -12.10 -27.24
N VAL A 452 3.72 -11.31 -27.81
CA VAL A 452 4.07 -10.09 -28.55
C VAL A 452 3.55 -8.88 -27.77
N GLU A 453 4.46 -8.03 -27.30
CA GLU A 453 4.15 -6.76 -26.65
C GLU A 453 4.04 -5.64 -27.69
N ARG A 454 2.97 -4.85 -27.58
CA ARG A 454 2.64 -3.78 -28.51
C ARG A 454 2.34 -2.48 -27.75
N VAL A 455 2.51 -1.37 -28.45
CA VAL A 455 2.01 -0.06 -28.02
C VAL A 455 0.53 0.04 -28.42
N LYS A 456 -0.31 0.57 -27.53
CA LYS A 456 -1.72 0.81 -27.83
C LYS A 456 -1.84 1.97 -28.82
N LYS A 457 -2.44 1.71 -29.98
CA LYS A 457 -2.65 2.72 -31.05
C LYS A 457 -3.54 3.88 -30.57
N CYS A 458 -4.60 3.56 -29.84
CA CYS A 458 -5.53 4.53 -29.26
C CYS A 458 -5.64 4.26 -27.76
N LEU A 459 -5.68 5.32 -26.96
CA LEU A 459 -5.88 5.27 -25.52
C LEU A 459 -7.11 6.10 -25.17
N THR A 460 -8.08 5.45 -24.52
CA THR A 460 -9.24 6.14 -23.95
C THR A 460 -8.92 6.49 -22.51
N LEU A 461 -8.94 7.78 -22.17
CA LEU A 461 -8.68 8.27 -20.81
C LEU A 461 -9.99 8.35 -20.01
N ASP A 462 -10.53 7.19 -19.64
CA ASP A 462 -11.87 7.02 -19.05
C ASP A 462 -11.84 6.85 -17.52
N LYS A 463 -10.91 7.54 -16.83
CA LYS A 463 -10.82 7.50 -15.37
C LYS A 463 -11.08 8.90 -14.81
N PRO A 464 -11.92 9.02 -13.76
CA PRO A 464 -12.21 10.29 -13.12
C PRO A 464 -11.03 10.70 -12.21
N ILE A 465 -9.88 11.00 -12.80
CA ILE A 465 -8.62 11.25 -12.09
C ILE A 465 -8.69 12.43 -11.12
N TYR A 466 -9.61 13.36 -11.36
CA TYR A 466 -9.90 14.50 -10.51
C TYR A 466 -10.38 14.08 -9.11
N VAL A 467 -11.07 12.93 -8.99
CA VAL A 467 -11.51 12.41 -7.68
C VAL A 467 -10.30 12.02 -6.86
N GLY A 468 -9.39 11.24 -7.43
CA GLY A 468 -8.19 10.81 -6.73
C GLY A 468 -7.23 11.96 -6.44
N PHE A 469 -7.12 12.95 -7.34
CA PHE A 469 -6.39 14.19 -7.08
C PHE A 469 -6.90 14.89 -5.82
N VAL A 470 -8.21 15.16 -5.71
CA VAL A 470 -8.78 15.84 -4.54
C VAL A 470 -8.66 15.00 -3.27
N ILE A 471 -8.86 13.67 -3.34
CA ILE A 471 -8.62 12.77 -2.19
C ILE A 471 -7.17 12.89 -1.69
N LEU A 472 -6.19 12.88 -2.60
CA LEU A 472 -4.79 13.03 -2.22
C LEU A 472 -4.49 14.41 -1.64
N GLU A 473 -5.07 15.48 -2.18
CA GLU A 473 -4.93 16.84 -1.64
C GLU A 473 -5.51 16.94 -0.22
N LEU A 474 -6.75 16.49 -0.02
CA LEU A 474 -7.41 16.46 1.29
C LEU A 474 -6.65 15.60 2.31
N SER A 475 -6.10 14.46 1.89
CA SER A 475 -5.31 13.61 2.79
C SER A 475 -4.08 14.34 3.34
N LYS A 476 -3.39 15.12 2.50
CA LYS A 476 -2.26 15.95 2.95
C LYS A 476 -2.75 17.08 3.87
N LEU A 477 -3.90 17.68 3.56
CA LEU A 477 -4.49 18.73 4.38
C LEU A 477 -4.82 18.25 5.81
N ILE A 478 -5.34 17.03 5.97
CA ILE A 478 -5.60 16.42 7.30
C ILE A 478 -4.29 16.31 8.08
N MET A 479 -3.24 15.77 7.46
CA MET A 479 -1.93 15.59 8.11
C MET A 479 -1.27 16.94 8.44
N TYR A 480 -1.35 17.93 7.55
CA TYR A 480 -0.85 19.28 7.81
C TYR A 480 -1.62 19.97 8.91
N ASN A 481 -2.95 19.83 8.95
CA ASN A 481 -3.76 20.41 10.00
C ASN A 481 -3.38 19.85 11.37
N PHE A 482 -3.17 18.53 11.46
CA PHE A 482 -2.69 17.93 12.70
C PHE A 482 -1.28 18.42 13.08
N HIS A 483 -0.35 18.45 12.14
CA HIS A 483 1.01 18.93 12.42
C HIS A 483 1.05 20.41 12.85
N TYR A 484 0.48 21.31 12.06
CA TYR A 484 0.63 22.75 12.28
C TYR A 484 -0.37 23.32 13.28
N ASN A 485 -1.63 22.90 13.23
CA ASN A 485 -2.68 23.50 14.06
C ASN A 485 -2.94 22.76 15.37
N VAL A 486 -2.38 21.55 15.56
CA VAL A 486 -2.41 20.81 16.83
C VAL A 486 -0.99 20.76 17.41
N MET A 487 -0.09 19.96 16.84
CA MET A 487 1.22 19.67 17.46
C MET A 487 2.11 20.92 17.58
N LYS A 488 2.35 21.66 16.49
CA LYS A 488 3.18 22.87 16.54
C LYS A 488 2.51 24.01 17.31
N LYS A 489 1.17 24.04 17.37
CA LYS A 489 0.45 25.03 18.17
C LYS A 489 0.57 24.76 19.68
N GLU A 490 0.54 23.49 20.08
CA GLU A 490 0.61 23.09 21.49
C GLU A 490 2.05 23.12 22.04
N TYR A 491 3.02 22.64 21.27
CA TYR A 491 4.39 22.45 21.75
C TYR A 491 5.42 23.42 21.13
N GLY A 492 5.10 24.06 20.00
CA GLY A 492 6.06 24.90 19.28
C GLY A 492 7.35 24.16 18.93
N ASP A 493 8.48 24.73 19.32
CA ASP A 493 9.83 24.15 19.10
C ASP A 493 10.11 22.93 20.00
N LYS A 494 9.29 22.67 21.01
CA LYS A 494 9.42 21.48 21.87
C LYS A 494 8.95 20.20 21.20
N ALA A 495 8.27 20.28 20.05
CA ALA A 495 7.90 19.12 19.25
C ALA A 495 8.65 19.11 17.92
N GLU A 496 9.43 18.06 17.69
CA GLU A 496 10.13 17.81 16.43
C GLU A 496 9.56 16.55 15.76
N LEU A 497 9.29 16.65 14.45
CA LEU A 497 8.91 15.47 13.70
C LEU A 497 10.15 14.60 13.47
N LEU A 498 10.08 13.32 13.80
CA LEU A 498 11.13 12.35 13.52
C LEU A 498 10.96 11.72 12.13
N PHE A 499 9.73 11.29 11.82
CA PHE A 499 9.39 10.83 10.48
C PHE A 499 7.90 10.91 10.18
N THR A 500 7.60 10.78 8.88
CA THR A 500 6.25 10.50 8.38
C THR A 500 6.28 9.43 7.30
N ASP A 501 5.27 8.57 7.26
CA ASP A 501 4.97 7.70 6.13
C ASP A 501 3.46 7.71 5.86
N THR A 502 3.04 8.61 4.97
CA THR A 502 1.68 8.79 4.46
C THR A 502 0.67 9.24 5.52
N ASP A 503 0.24 8.33 6.39
CA ASP A 503 -0.77 8.49 7.44
C ASP A 503 -0.19 8.48 8.85
N SER A 504 1.12 8.28 8.97
CA SER A 504 1.84 8.28 10.24
C SER A 504 2.66 9.54 10.49
N LEU A 505 2.72 9.96 11.75
CA LEU A 505 3.60 10.99 12.27
C LEU A 505 4.21 10.51 13.58
N THR A 506 5.53 10.49 13.66
CA THR A 506 6.25 10.19 14.90
C THR A 506 7.00 11.42 15.36
N TYR A 507 6.77 11.81 16.61
CA TYR A 507 7.34 13.02 17.19
C TYR A 507 8.27 12.69 18.35
N GLU A 508 9.28 13.52 18.52
CA GLU A 508 9.94 13.77 19.80
C GLU A 508 9.28 15.01 20.41
N VAL A 509 8.84 14.93 21.68
CA VAL A 509 8.13 16.01 22.37
C VAL A 509 8.73 16.22 23.76
N GLU A 510 9.15 17.44 24.05
CA GLU A 510 9.58 17.87 25.39
C GLU A 510 8.36 18.38 26.19
N THR A 511 7.91 17.60 27.17
CA THR A 511 6.77 17.91 28.06
C THR A 511 6.86 17.05 29.33
N GLU A 512 6.18 17.46 30.39
CA GLU A 512 6.11 16.72 31.66
C GLU A 512 5.39 15.38 31.52
N ASP A 513 4.29 15.35 30.76
CA ASP A 513 3.48 14.16 30.53
C ASP A 513 2.63 14.26 29.26
N ILE A 514 3.10 13.60 28.20
CA ILE A 514 2.39 13.60 26.92
C ILE A 514 0.99 12.98 27.00
N TYR A 515 0.74 12.04 27.92
CA TYR A 515 -0.58 11.43 28.07
C TYR A 515 -1.54 12.38 28.79
N GLU A 516 -1.06 13.15 29.75
CA GLU A 516 -1.86 14.22 30.33
C GLU A 516 -2.22 15.27 29.29
N ASP A 517 -1.28 15.68 28.43
CA ASP A 517 -1.54 16.62 27.35
C ASP A 517 -2.60 16.08 26.37
N MET A 518 -2.47 14.82 25.95
CA MET A 518 -3.47 14.14 25.10
C MET A 518 -4.88 14.14 25.72
N SER A 519 -5.00 14.07 27.05
CA SER A 519 -6.29 14.07 27.74
C SER A 519 -7.14 15.32 27.46
N ARG A 520 -6.50 16.43 27.09
CA ARG A 520 -7.14 17.72 26.78
C ARG A 520 -7.81 17.73 25.40
N HIS A 521 -7.42 16.80 24.52
CA HIS A 521 -7.84 16.73 23.12
C HIS A 521 -8.34 15.32 22.76
N MET A 522 -9.12 14.71 23.64
CA MET A 522 -9.64 13.36 23.42
C MET A 522 -10.60 13.23 22.24
N ASP A 523 -11.05 14.33 21.62
CA ASP A 523 -11.89 14.33 20.41
C ASP A 523 -11.12 13.95 19.14
N ILE A 524 -9.80 14.20 19.12
CA ILE A 524 -8.91 13.91 17.98
C ILE A 524 -8.12 12.60 18.14
N TYR A 525 -7.95 12.09 19.37
CA TYR A 525 -7.20 10.86 19.63
C TYR A 525 -8.09 9.62 19.70
N ASP A 526 -7.62 8.51 19.13
CA ASP A 526 -8.20 7.17 19.34
C ASP A 526 -7.31 6.37 20.28
N THR A 527 -7.73 6.27 21.54
CA THR A 527 -7.05 5.54 22.62
C THR A 527 -7.75 4.21 22.93
N SER A 528 -8.61 3.72 22.04
CA SER A 528 -9.42 2.52 22.28
C SER A 528 -8.60 1.22 22.36
N ASP A 529 -7.35 1.25 21.90
CA ASP A 529 -6.41 0.13 21.99
C ASP A 529 -5.51 0.19 23.23
N TYR A 530 -5.69 1.19 24.12
CA TYR A 530 -4.94 1.30 25.37
C TYR A 530 -5.35 0.21 26.37
N PRO A 531 -4.50 -0.12 27.37
CA PRO A 531 -4.90 -0.98 28.47
C PRO A 531 -6.18 -0.46 29.15
N ARG A 532 -7.10 -1.35 29.52
CA ARG A 532 -8.43 -0.97 30.08
C ARG A 532 -8.33 -0.21 31.40
N ASP A 533 -7.25 -0.42 32.12
CA ASP A 533 -6.88 0.23 33.38
C ASP A 533 -6.18 1.58 33.18
N HIS A 534 -5.81 1.94 31.95
CA HIS A 534 -5.18 3.23 31.65
C HIS A 534 -6.23 4.36 31.69
N PHE A 535 -5.90 5.49 32.33
CA PHE A 535 -6.84 6.61 32.52
C PHE A 535 -7.37 7.24 31.22
N LEU A 536 -6.59 7.17 30.13
CA LEU A 536 -7.00 7.60 28.79
C LEU A 536 -7.83 6.57 28.00
N PHE A 537 -8.01 5.35 28.49
CA PHE A 537 -8.75 4.33 27.73
C PHE A 537 -10.17 4.80 27.43
N SER A 538 -10.52 4.86 26.14
CA SER A 538 -11.85 5.26 25.70
C SER A 538 -12.22 4.59 24.38
N GLU A 539 -13.40 3.97 24.31
CA GLU A 539 -13.93 3.41 23.06
C GLU A 539 -14.68 4.45 22.20
N SER A 540 -14.76 5.72 22.64
CA SER A 540 -15.52 6.78 21.98
C SER A 540 -15.08 7.02 20.53
N ASN A 541 -13.77 6.99 20.27
CA ASN A 541 -13.18 7.21 18.96
C ASN A 541 -12.66 5.93 18.30
N LYS A 542 -13.07 4.74 18.78
CA LYS A 542 -12.60 3.45 18.27
C LYS A 542 -12.77 3.33 16.76
N LYS A 543 -11.65 3.34 16.03
CA LYS A 543 -11.58 3.30 14.56
C LYS A 543 -12.34 4.44 13.87
N LYS A 544 -12.59 5.55 14.59
CA LYS A 544 -13.24 6.73 14.04
C LYS A 544 -12.31 7.34 13.00
N ILE A 545 -12.86 7.54 11.80
CA ILE A 545 -12.12 8.05 10.65
C ILE A 545 -11.55 9.43 10.96
N GLY A 546 -10.27 9.65 10.63
CA GLY A 546 -9.59 10.94 10.79
C GLY A 546 -8.99 11.20 12.18
N CYS A 547 -9.32 10.38 13.19
CA CYS A 547 -8.65 10.45 14.50
C CYS A 547 -7.25 9.83 14.43
N PHE A 548 -6.36 10.26 15.34
CA PHE A 548 -4.99 9.77 15.45
C PHE A 548 -4.88 8.77 16.61
N LYS A 549 -4.45 7.55 16.32
CA LYS A 549 -4.17 6.53 17.34
C LYS A 549 -2.69 6.48 17.65
N ASP A 550 -2.35 6.20 18.90
CA ASP A 550 -0.98 5.80 19.26
C ASP A 550 -0.77 4.31 18.93
N GLU A 551 0.12 4.05 17.98
CA GLU A 551 0.43 2.71 17.47
C GLU A 551 1.07 1.80 18.53
N LEU A 552 1.59 2.35 19.63
CA LEU A 552 2.22 1.56 20.68
C LEU A 552 1.31 1.29 21.88
N HIS A 553 0.09 1.83 21.89
CA HIS A 553 -0.95 1.54 22.89
C HIS A 553 -0.49 1.93 24.31
N SER A 554 -0.07 3.17 24.49
CA SER A 554 0.51 3.74 25.73
C SER A 554 1.83 3.13 26.20
N LYS A 555 2.45 2.26 25.39
CA LYS A 555 3.74 1.67 25.73
C LYS A 555 4.87 2.61 25.33
N PRO A 556 5.70 3.07 26.29
CA PRO A 556 6.67 4.11 26.03
C PRO A 556 7.73 3.64 25.03
N ILE A 557 8.04 4.51 24.08
CA ILE A 557 9.13 4.33 23.13
C ILE A 557 10.43 4.71 23.81
N TYR A 558 11.44 3.85 23.71
CA TYR A 558 12.79 4.09 24.24
C TYR A 558 13.63 4.87 23.24
N GLU A 559 13.52 4.49 21.97
CA GLU A 559 14.45 4.96 20.95
C GLU A 559 13.88 4.81 19.55
N PHE A 560 14.28 5.75 18.70
CA PHE A 560 13.97 5.80 17.28
C PHE A 560 15.26 5.93 16.46
N ILE A 561 15.33 5.16 15.37
CA ILE A 561 16.41 5.25 14.38
C ILE A 561 15.80 5.28 12.98
N GLY A 562 16.00 6.39 12.26
CA GLY A 562 15.59 6.60 10.89
C GLY A 562 16.79 6.66 9.95
N LEU A 563 16.81 5.80 8.93
CA LEU A 563 17.88 5.81 7.93
C LEU A 563 17.48 6.59 6.68
N ARG A 564 16.28 6.32 6.16
CA ARG A 564 15.70 6.94 4.96
C ARG A 564 14.19 6.62 4.89
N PRO A 565 13.41 7.23 3.97
CA PRO A 565 11.97 6.95 3.86
C PRO A 565 11.69 5.45 3.76
N LYS A 566 10.78 4.95 4.62
CA LYS A 566 10.41 3.52 4.70
C LYS A 566 11.58 2.60 5.11
N MET A 567 12.53 3.14 5.88
CA MET A 567 13.64 2.42 6.48
C MET A 567 13.98 2.97 7.86
N TYR A 568 13.37 2.41 8.90
CA TYR A 568 13.48 2.89 10.27
C TYR A 568 13.19 1.78 11.28
N SER A 569 13.57 2.01 12.55
CA SER A 569 13.21 1.15 13.67
C SER A 569 12.82 1.95 14.91
N ILE A 570 11.82 1.44 15.63
CA ILE A 570 11.35 1.95 16.92
C ILE A 570 11.53 0.83 17.95
N LYS A 571 12.20 1.13 19.06
CA LYS A 571 12.38 0.24 20.19
C LYS A 571 11.49 0.69 21.34
N SER A 572 10.70 -0.23 21.89
CA SER A 572 9.79 0.04 23.01
C SER A 572 9.67 -1.18 23.93
N GLU A 573 8.87 -1.05 24.98
CA GLU A 573 8.50 -2.16 25.88
C GLU A 573 7.87 -3.35 25.12
N ARG A 574 7.19 -3.10 24.00
CA ARG A 574 6.58 -4.15 23.16
C ARG A 574 7.57 -4.87 22.23
N GLY A 575 8.84 -4.45 22.24
CA GLY A 575 9.89 -4.96 21.36
C GLY A 575 10.24 -3.98 20.24
N GLU A 576 10.68 -4.51 19.11
CA GLU A 576 11.22 -3.74 17.99
C GLU A 576 10.27 -3.71 16.79
N LYS A 577 9.74 -2.52 16.45
CA LYS A 577 9.12 -2.29 15.14
C LYS A 577 10.23 -1.98 14.13
N LYS A 578 10.30 -2.77 13.05
CA LYS A 578 11.35 -2.69 12.02
C LYS A 578 10.73 -2.55 10.64
N THR A 579 11.11 -1.50 9.91
CA THR A 579 10.66 -1.26 8.54
C THR A 579 11.88 -1.17 7.65
N ALA A 580 11.97 -2.03 6.63
CA ALA A 580 13.04 -2.01 5.62
C ALA A 580 12.45 -2.28 4.22
N LYS A 581 12.06 -1.22 3.51
CA LYS A 581 11.40 -1.35 2.21
C LYS A 581 12.23 -2.16 1.21
N GLY A 582 11.61 -3.22 0.70
CA GLY A 582 12.17 -4.07 -0.35
C GLY A 582 12.86 -5.33 0.17
N VAL A 583 13.08 -5.45 1.48
CA VAL A 583 13.52 -6.69 2.13
C VAL A 583 12.28 -7.53 2.45
N ALA A 584 12.36 -8.85 2.27
CA ALA A 584 11.30 -9.77 2.63
C ALA A 584 10.99 -9.70 4.14
N ARG A 585 9.70 -9.74 4.49
CA ARG A 585 9.26 -9.60 5.89
C ARG A 585 9.89 -10.64 6.81
N SER A 586 9.93 -11.90 6.39
CA SER A 586 10.55 -13.00 7.13
C SER A 586 12.03 -12.74 7.43
N VAL A 587 12.75 -12.16 6.47
CA VAL A 587 14.17 -11.81 6.63
C VAL A 587 14.34 -10.66 7.63
N VAL A 588 13.49 -9.63 7.56
CA VAL A 588 13.52 -8.52 8.55
C VAL A 588 13.23 -9.02 9.96
N GLU A 589 12.25 -9.89 10.13
CA GLU A 589 11.88 -10.45 11.44
C GLU A 589 13.02 -11.30 12.03
N ARG A 590 13.68 -12.11 11.20
CA ARG A 590 14.70 -13.06 11.67
C ARG A 590 16.10 -12.50 11.80
N ASN A 591 16.55 -11.71 10.82
CA ASN A 591 17.97 -11.37 10.68
C ASN A 591 18.28 -9.93 11.05
N VAL A 592 17.29 -9.04 11.02
CA VAL A 592 17.51 -7.60 11.28
C VAL A 592 17.04 -7.26 12.69
N ARG A 593 17.85 -6.50 13.43
CA ARG A 593 17.58 -5.99 14.79
C ARG A 593 17.65 -4.48 14.82
N HIS A 594 17.11 -3.86 15.87
CA HIS A 594 17.18 -2.40 16.06
C HIS A 594 18.62 -1.91 16.04
N GLU A 595 19.53 -2.66 16.66
CA GLU A 595 20.95 -2.34 16.72
C GLU A 595 21.63 -2.33 15.33
N ASP A 596 21.13 -3.10 14.35
CA ASP A 596 21.66 -3.05 12.99
C ASP A 596 21.34 -1.71 12.30
N TYR A 597 20.20 -1.09 12.63
CA TYR A 597 19.89 0.27 12.15
C TYR A 597 20.83 1.29 12.79
N ARG A 598 21.12 1.15 14.10
CA ARG A 598 22.09 2.00 14.78
C ARG A 598 23.45 1.89 14.13
N ARG A 599 23.98 0.67 14.01
CA ARG A 599 25.28 0.40 13.42
C ARG A 599 25.35 0.89 11.97
N CYS A 600 24.31 0.67 11.17
CA CYS A 600 24.25 1.19 9.80
C CYS A 600 24.34 2.72 9.76
N ARG A 601 23.70 3.43 10.71
CA ARG A 601 23.78 4.89 10.83
C ARG A 601 25.17 5.32 11.27
N GLU A 602 25.72 4.74 12.32
CA GLU A 602 26.96 5.19 12.96
C GLU A 602 28.21 4.82 12.15
N GLU A 603 28.26 3.60 11.60
CA GLU A 603 29.38 3.14 10.78
C GLU A 603 29.26 3.53 9.30
N LEU A 604 28.11 4.06 8.89
CA LEU A 604 27.79 4.40 7.49
C LEU A 604 27.92 3.23 6.51
N LYS A 605 27.86 2.00 7.01
CA LYS A 605 27.96 0.77 6.22
C LYS A 605 26.58 0.18 5.94
N SER A 606 26.34 -0.12 4.68
CA SER A 606 25.12 -0.82 4.26
C SER A 606 25.22 -2.30 4.62
N THR A 607 24.10 -2.89 5.08
CA THR A 607 24.01 -4.33 5.32
C THR A 607 23.41 -5.05 4.12
N ARG A 608 23.64 -6.36 4.03
CA ARG A 608 23.13 -7.21 2.95
C ARG A 608 22.52 -8.47 3.54
N GLU A 609 21.37 -8.85 3.02
CA GLU A 609 20.65 -10.06 3.42
C GLU A 609 20.33 -10.92 2.21
N ILE A 610 20.39 -12.23 2.42
CA ILE A 610 19.95 -13.22 1.45
C ILE A 610 18.44 -13.40 1.62
N GLN A 611 17.71 -13.33 0.52
CA GLN A 611 16.29 -13.62 0.48
C GLN A 611 15.94 -14.47 -0.73
N HIS A 612 14.92 -15.32 -0.58
CA HIS A 612 14.38 -16.13 -1.65
C HIS A 612 13.03 -15.56 -2.12
N ARG A 613 12.75 -15.67 -3.41
CA ARG A 613 11.44 -15.33 -3.97
C ARG A 613 11.08 -16.26 -5.11
N ILE A 614 9.79 -16.48 -5.31
CA ILE A 614 9.28 -17.14 -6.51
C ILE A 614 9.25 -16.11 -7.65
N GLN A 615 9.80 -16.48 -8.79
CA GLN A 615 9.81 -15.66 -10.01
C GLN A 615 9.36 -16.52 -11.21
N SER A 616 8.46 -15.96 -12.03
CA SER A 616 8.16 -16.52 -13.35
C SER A 616 9.17 -16.01 -14.36
N GLU A 617 9.78 -16.92 -15.11
CA GLU A 617 10.57 -16.63 -16.28
C GLU A 617 10.25 -17.63 -17.37
N ASN A 618 9.83 -17.14 -18.54
CA ASN A 618 9.34 -17.94 -19.65
C ASN A 618 8.14 -18.82 -19.22
N HIS A 619 7.24 -18.26 -18.39
CA HIS A 619 6.13 -18.99 -17.76
C HIS A 619 6.52 -20.21 -16.91
N LYS A 620 7.81 -20.34 -16.57
CA LYS A 620 8.32 -21.34 -15.63
C LYS A 620 8.59 -20.67 -14.29
N LEU A 621 7.97 -21.18 -13.24
CA LEU A 621 8.22 -20.72 -11.88
C LEU A 621 9.56 -21.27 -11.39
N LYS A 622 10.37 -20.39 -10.80
CA LYS A 622 11.65 -20.74 -10.19
C LYS A 622 11.77 -20.05 -8.83
N THR A 623 12.43 -20.70 -7.88
CA THR A 623 12.88 -20.05 -6.65
C THR A 623 14.22 -19.37 -6.92
N VAL A 624 14.29 -18.06 -6.71
CA VAL A 624 15.49 -17.26 -6.96
C VAL A 624 16.07 -16.76 -5.65
N LYS A 625 17.37 -17.03 -5.43
CA LYS A 625 18.16 -16.48 -4.33
C LYS A 625 18.68 -15.09 -4.73
N VAL A 626 18.43 -14.08 -3.90
CA VAL A 626 18.84 -12.70 -4.14
C VAL A 626 19.63 -12.20 -2.93
N ASN A 627 20.86 -11.75 -3.16
CA ASN A 627 21.64 -10.99 -2.19
C ASN A 627 21.27 -9.50 -2.31
N LYS A 628 20.51 -8.98 -1.34
CA LYS A 628 19.91 -7.65 -1.39
C LYS A 628 20.49 -6.73 -0.32
N ILE A 629 20.71 -5.46 -0.65
CA ILE A 629 21.00 -4.43 0.35
C ILE A 629 19.79 -4.32 1.29
N ALA A 630 20.01 -4.62 2.57
CA ALA A 630 18.97 -4.63 3.58
C ALA A 630 18.80 -3.24 4.21
N LEU A 631 19.88 -2.72 4.83
CA LEU A 631 19.93 -1.38 5.40
C LEU A 631 20.95 -0.51 4.65
N CYS A 632 20.66 0.79 4.55
CA CYS A 632 21.51 1.77 3.89
C CYS A 632 21.26 3.15 4.52
N ALA A 633 22.33 3.83 4.95
CA ALA A 633 22.27 5.13 5.60
C ALA A 633 22.12 6.31 4.62
N PHE A 634 22.13 6.06 3.31
CA PHE A 634 21.98 7.10 2.31
C PHE A 634 20.50 7.51 2.14
N ASP A 635 20.23 8.80 2.31
CA ASP A 635 18.97 9.45 1.97
C ASP A 635 19.25 10.73 1.18
N ASP A 636 18.49 10.94 0.12
CA ASP A 636 18.57 12.10 -0.76
C ASP A 636 17.28 12.93 -0.79
N LYS A 637 16.24 12.51 -0.06
CA LYS A 637 15.03 13.34 0.09
C LYS A 637 15.24 14.56 0.98
N ARG A 638 16.33 14.58 1.74
CA ARG A 638 16.70 15.63 2.70
C ARG A 638 18.19 15.92 2.56
N TYR A 639 18.59 17.12 2.98
CA TYR A 639 19.98 17.50 3.12
C TYR A 639 20.49 17.01 4.49
N LEU A 640 21.40 16.04 4.50
CA LEU A 640 21.92 15.43 5.74
C LEU A 640 23.01 16.32 6.35
N LEU A 641 22.90 16.61 7.65
CA LEU A 641 23.94 17.34 8.38
C LEU A 641 25.05 16.40 8.88
N ASP A 642 26.22 16.97 9.17
CA ASP A 642 27.43 16.23 9.56
C ASP A 642 27.29 15.45 10.88
N ASP A 643 26.34 15.85 11.74
CA ASP A 643 26.03 15.14 12.97
C ASP A 643 25.29 13.82 12.75
N ASN A 644 24.83 13.54 11.52
CA ASN A 644 24.11 12.33 11.14
C ASN A 644 22.86 12.06 12.02
N VAL A 645 22.28 13.13 12.56
CA VAL A 645 21.05 13.14 13.36
C VAL A 645 20.05 14.07 12.69
N HIS A 646 20.44 15.31 12.42
CA HIS A 646 19.53 16.33 11.92
C HIS A 646 19.59 16.43 10.40
N THR A 647 18.49 16.90 9.80
CA THR A 647 18.39 17.09 8.36
C THR A 647 17.67 18.39 8.03
N LEU A 648 18.03 19.00 6.91
CA LEU A 648 17.34 20.17 6.36
C LEU A 648 16.51 19.78 5.14
N ALA A 649 15.37 20.45 4.96
CA ALA A 649 14.60 20.37 3.74
C ALA A 649 15.40 21.00 2.60
N HIS A 650 15.32 20.42 1.40
CA HIS A 650 15.88 21.07 0.22
C HIS A 650 15.30 22.48 0.04
N GLY A 651 16.17 23.49 -0.17
CA GLY A 651 15.77 24.89 -0.27
C GLY A 651 15.76 25.67 1.06
N HIS A 652 16.13 25.06 2.18
CA HIS A 652 16.34 25.79 3.43
C HIS A 652 17.43 26.87 3.27
N TYR A 653 17.31 28.00 3.96
CA TYR A 653 18.25 29.13 3.85
C TYR A 653 19.67 28.82 4.38
N LYS A 654 19.84 27.66 5.03
CA LYS A 654 21.10 27.21 5.64
C LYS A 654 21.90 26.30 4.69
N ILE A 655 21.36 26.00 3.50
CA ILE A 655 21.98 25.14 2.48
C ILE A 655 22.74 25.99 1.48
#